data_AF-A0AAD6ISN1-F1
#
_entry.id   AF-A0AAD6ISN1-F1
#
_cell.length_a   1.000
_cell.length_b   1.000
_cell.length_c   1.000
_cell.angle_alpha   90.00
_cell.angle_beta   90.00
_cell.angle_gamma   90.00
#
_symmetry.space_group_name_H-M   'P 1'
#
loop_
_entity.id
_entity.type
_entity.pdbx_description
1 polymer ?
#
loop_
_entity_poly.entity_id
_entity_poly.type
_entity_poly.pdbx_seq_one_letter_code
_entity_poly.pdbx_strand_id
1 'polypeptide(L)'
;MSSSNGFHHDETIPVAERSSISGLVDFLASKNYRFLCPTPETHSCYLTSRKGPQTRASSLTDIFGWSLPVERSLLEELLPESLDIDSIFERVDASCDLLKATIRVTSLNFNGPVYSYPRNEERKTSLDLYVHSAFPCRGSGRGGVFCGPDTYRYLSYLASPSVKELIEESCRTVKTSGNGTATAVDLGCGPGAGALGLHRQYGHIFSSVQGLDINPYAIAFSEVNAKLIETKYHKAGAKTENGASVADLTFKQSSFLSAIEGIQDLALVISDPPYIATATATGVYCDGGDDGMAFAIDLIDRSLQLLAPGGLVIMHTGVSVPGDAPESDKLLEQCQQLEKQGKADILQYVLIDNDVFGNEVGQDPQNRLADKPFYQYYDSEDPVRGARFSKGMAGSLDNGTYGMPVELVYSFEKLGKAATIVDVGGGRGQNCIRLANLFPEMSFVLQDLYVNANSESLLHVPVDIRNRIKWQVHDFYDSQPVKGADLYLISQILMDHQFDACRVIMQHIVEAMNPNHSVLLISDYMSPGEEDYLSPTINALKIHIMSILGLRDNGGVPATIGILNGQARVGMSAEELTELASCSENGTVLKVSRRDLGYICGLGMAGKRLHGGTTISATMALAHLAGIRIIGTSGLGGVHRGAESSMDISADLTELGRTPITVISSGCKSFLDIPRTLEYLETQGVCVATFADDRAGAVDFPAFFTRDSGVKSPQTICDEAEAAGIIYAQSHLPLSSGIHFANPISAEYSIPKTEMDAIIEEAIRLAEDEGYQGSDNTPFVLAKIKQLKGEESLRANRAIIEANVKCATRVAVELAKLEQSLANEAN
;
A
#
# COMPACT_ATOMS: atom_id res chain seq x y z
N MET A 1 13.29 -32.49 47.68
CA MET A 1 13.85 -33.81 47.30
C MET A 1 14.45 -33.67 45.92
N SER A 2 15.71 -34.04 45.80
CA SER A 2 16.58 -33.93 44.63
C SER A 2 16.15 -34.87 43.48
N SER A 3 16.02 -34.33 42.27
CA SER A 3 16.23 -35.09 41.04
C SER A 3 16.87 -34.19 39.99
N SER A 4 18.20 -34.21 39.97
CA SER A 4 19.04 -33.76 38.86
C SER A 4 18.86 -34.71 37.67
N ASN A 5 17.94 -34.40 36.76
CA ASN A 5 17.97 -34.96 35.41
C ASN A 5 18.58 -33.90 34.50
N GLY A 6 19.90 -33.96 34.34
CA GLY A 6 20.59 -33.23 33.28
C GLY A 6 20.18 -33.83 31.94
N PHE A 7 19.31 -33.14 31.21
CA PHE A 7 19.17 -33.33 29.78
C PHE A 7 20.38 -32.66 29.14
N HIS A 8 21.20 -33.43 28.41
CA HIS A 8 22.30 -32.86 27.64
C HIS A 8 21.72 -31.96 26.54
N HIS A 9 22.20 -30.71 26.44
CA HIS A 9 21.79 -29.70 25.44
C HIS A 9 21.96 -30.16 23.96
N ASP A 10 22.69 -31.26 23.72
CA ASP A 10 22.92 -31.82 22.38
C ASP A 10 21.74 -32.64 21.82
N GLU A 11 20.67 -32.86 22.58
CA GLU A 11 19.54 -33.73 22.16
C GLU A 11 18.25 -32.99 21.76
N THR A 12 18.19 -31.65 21.84
CA THR A 12 16.96 -30.88 21.58
C THR A 12 16.69 -30.64 20.09
N ILE A 13 17.71 -30.20 19.34
CA ILE A 13 17.71 -30.14 17.88
C ILE A 13 18.81 -31.10 17.39
N PRO A 14 18.49 -32.19 16.68
CA PRO A 14 19.47 -33.14 16.18
C PRO A 14 20.62 -32.48 15.41
N VAL A 15 21.83 -33.02 15.53
CA VAL A 15 23.05 -32.48 14.86
C VAL A 15 22.88 -32.38 13.34
N ALA A 16 22.17 -33.33 12.73
CA ALA A 16 21.83 -33.29 11.31
C ALA A 16 20.94 -32.08 10.97
N GLU A 17 19.89 -31.84 11.76
CA GLU A 17 18.99 -30.69 11.62
C GLU A 17 19.77 -29.37 11.82
N ARG A 18 20.65 -29.26 12.82
CA ARG A 18 21.51 -28.05 13.01
C ARG A 18 22.40 -27.76 11.80
N SER A 19 22.97 -28.80 11.18
CA SER A 19 23.85 -28.65 10.02
C SER A 19 23.06 -28.20 8.78
N SER A 20 21.88 -28.78 8.57
CA SER A 20 20.95 -28.37 7.50
C SER A 20 20.45 -26.95 7.70
N ILE A 21 20.07 -26.56 8.91
CA ILE A 21 19.66 -25.18 9.21
C ILE A 21 20.76 -24.18 8.85
N SER A 22 22.03 -24.48 9.20
CA SER A 22 23.14 -23.60 8.84
C SER A 22 23.30 -23.45 7.32
N GLY A 23 23.29 -24.57 6.59
CA GLY A 23 23.38 -24.54 5.11
C GLY A 23 22.20 -23.84 4.44
N LEU A 24 20.99 -24.00 4.99
CA LEU A 24 19.80 -23.28 4.53
C LEU A 24 19.94 -21.78 4.73
N VAL A 25 20.38 -21.31 5.90
CA VAL A 25 20.52 -19.87 6.16
C VAL A 25 21.55 -19.23 5.23
N ASP A 26 22.70 -19.87 5.02
CA ASP A 26 23.71 -19.40 4.06
C ASP A 26 23.13 -19.30 2.64
N PHE A 27 22.34 -20.30 2.24
CA PHE A 27 21.64 -20.30 0.96
C PHE A 27 20.60 -19.15 0.88
N LEU A 28 19.75 -18.98 1.88
CA LEU A 28 18.75 -17.90 1.93
C LEU A 28 19.41 -16.52 1.91
N ALA A 29 20.52 -16.35 2.63
CA ALA A 29 21.32 -15.12 2.60
C ALA A 29 21.85 -14.85 1.18
N SER A 30 22.34 -15.86 0.47
CA SER A 30 22.80 -15.73 -0.93
C SER A 30 21.69 -15.31 -1.91
N LYS A 31 20.43 -15.61 -1.57
CA LYS A 31 19.24 -15.21 -2.34
C LYS A 31 18.68 -13.85 -1.93
N ASN A 32 19.35 -13.11 -1.04
CA ASN A 32 18.84 -11.88 -0.43
C ASN A 32 17.46 -12.08 0.19
N TYR A 33 17.24 -13.22 0.86
CA TYR A 33 15.98 -13.55 1.49
C TYR A 33 15.56 -12.46 2.49
N ARG A 34 14.30 -12.04 2.41
CA ARG A 34 13.69 -11.04 3.28
C ARG A 34 12.33 -11.51 3.75
N PHE A 35 12.16 -11.57 5.07
CA PHE A 35 10.88 -11.81 5.69
C PHE A 35 10.88 -11.23 7.11
N LEU A 36 9.93 -10.37 7.43
CA LEU A 36 9.69 -9.94 8.80
C LEU A 36 8.54 -10.77 9.36
N CYS A 37 8.71 -11.33 10.57
CA CYS A 37 7.67 -12.15 11.19
C CYS A 37 6.42 -11.29 11.41
N PRO A 38 5.27 -11.63 10.80
CA PRO A 38 4.04 -10.88 10.96
C PRO A 38 3.30 -11.32 12.23
N THR A 39 2.32 -10.54 12.66
CA THR A 39 1.38 -10.96 13.72
C THR A 39 0.58 -12.19 13.26
N PRO A 40 0.09 -13.05 14.18
CA PRO A 40 -0.78 -14.17 13.84
C PRO A 40 -2.02 -13.78 13.02
N GLU A 41 -2.54 -12.57 13.23
CA GLU A 41 -3.71 -12.00 12.55
C GLU A 41 -3.36 -11.65 11.11
N THR A 42 -2.25 -10.93 10.90
CA THR A 42 -1.71 -10.63 9.57
C THR A 42 -1.44 -11.93 8.81
N HIS A 43 -0.93 -12.95 9.50
CA HIS A 43 -0.78 -14.28 8.95
C HIS A 43 -2.12 -14.91 8.55
N SER A 44 -3.15 -14.81 9.38
CA SER A 44 -4.49 -15.31 9.08
C SER A 44 -5.14 -14.59 7.89
N CYS A 45 -5.00 -13.27 7.81
CA CYS A 45 -5.47 -12.45 6.69
C CYS A 45 -4.77 -12.85 5.39
N TYR A 46 -3.44 -13.03 5.44
CA TYR A 46 -2.67 -13.52 4.31
C TYR A 46 -3.18 -14.88 3.81
N LEU A 47 -3.43 -15.84 4.71
CA LEU A 47 -3.99 -17.14 4.35
C LEU A 47 -5.41 -17.03 3.76
N THR A 48 -6.27 -16.19 4.34
CA THR A 48 -7.67 -16.01 3.93
C THR A 48 -7.79 -15.33 2.57
N SER A 49 -6.87 -14.42 2.25
CA SER A 49 -6.83 -13.73 0.95
C SER A 49 -6.52 -14.67 -0.24
N ARG A 50 -5.93 -15.84 0.02
CA ARG A 50 -5.62 -16.84 -1.00
C ARG A 50 -6.85 -17.74 -1.28
N LYS A 51 -7.70 -17.37 -2.25
CA LYS A 51 -8.87 -18.19 -2.68
C LYS A 51 -8.49 -19.29 -3.69
N GLY A 52 -8.59 -20.56 -3.29
CA GLY A 52 -8.48 -21.74 -4.16
C GLY A 52 -7.69 -22.90 -3.53
N PRO A 53 -7.58 -24.10 -4.18
CA PRO A 53 -6.84 -25.26 -3.67
C PRO A 53 -5.31 -25.07 -3.53
N GLN A 54 -4.82 -23.83 -3.60
CA GLN A 54 -3.43 -23.42 -3.49
C GLN A 54 -3.11 -22.69 -2.17
N THR A 55 -3.51 -23.25 -1.02
CA THR A 55 -2.76 -23.06 0.25
C THR A 55 -1.43 -23.81 0.19
N ARG A 56 -0.67 -23.60 -0.89
CA ARG A 56 0.61 -24.23 -1.17
C ARG A 56 1.65 -23.15 -1.41
N ALA A 57 2.87 -23.41 -0.99
CA ALA A 57 3.97 -22.50 -1.16
C ALA A 57 4.42 -22.49 -2.63
N SER A 58 4.73 -21.29 -3.14
CA SER A 58 5.35 -21.11 -4.47
C SER A 58 6.69 -20.39 -4.42
N SER A 59 7.18 -20.06 -3.22
CA SER A 59 8.39 -19.26 -3.01
C SER A 59 9.10 -19.65 -1.72
N LEU A 60 10.39 -19.30 -1.59
CA LEU A 60 11.14 -19.47 -0.33
C LEU A 60 10.47 -18.73 0.84
N THR A 61 9.90 -17.54 0.58
CA THR A 61 9.16 -16.75 1.58
C THR A 61 7.86 -17.41 1.99
N ASP A 62 7.17 -18.10 1.09
CA ASP A 62 5.98 -18.88 1.42
C ASP A 62 6.34 -20.07 2.33
N ILE A 63 7.46 -20.74 2.05
CA ILE A 63 7.93 -21.92 2.80
C ILE A 63 8.45 -21.53 4.18
N PHE A 64 9.50 -20.70 4.22
CA PHE A 64 10.25 -20.37 5.44
C PHE A 64 9.78 -19.09 6.13
N GLY A 65 8.90 -18.32 5.50
CA GLY A 65 8.24 -17.16 6.10
C GLY A 65 6.81 -17.50 6.49
N TRP A 66 5.92 -17.64 5.51
CA TRP A 66 4.50 -17.94 5.73
C TRP A 66 4.20 -19.38 6.16
N SER A 67 5.21 -20.24 6.32
CA SER A 67 5.04 -21.62 6.83
C SER A 67 3.98 -22.42 6.06
N LEU A 68 3.91 -22.21 4.73
CA LEU A 68 2.94 -22.86 3.86
C LEU A 68 3.38 -24.29 3.48
N PRO A 69 2.42 -25.23 3.35
CA PRO A 69 2.68 -26.56 2.79
C PRO A 69 3.27 -26.49 1.38
N VAL A 70 4.18 -27.39 1.02
CA VAL A 70 4.88 -27.40 -0.26
C VAL A 70 5.06 -28.82 -0.79
N GLU A 71 5.04 -28.99 -2.11
CA GLU A 71 5.34 -30.28 -2.75
C GLU A 71 6.84 -30.57 -2.74
N ARG A 72 7.23 -31.82 -2.52
CA ARG A 72 8.65 -32.23 -2.51
C ARG A 72 9.39 -31.85 -3.79
N SER A 73 8.76 -32.01 -4.95
CA SER A 73 9.34 -31.64 -6.25
C SER A 73 9.78 -30.18 -6.32
N LEU A 74 8.97 -29.26 -5.77
CA LEU A 74 9.30 -27.84 -5.73
C LEU A 74 10.42 -27.55 -4.71
N LEU A 75 10.51 -28.30 -3.61
CA LEU A 75 11.64 -28.18 -2.69
C LEU A 75 12.96 -28.58 -3.33
N GLU A 76 12.97 -29.69 -4.08
CA GLU A 76 14.14 -30.18 -4.80
C GLU A 76 14.58 -29.22 -5.92
N GLU A 77 13.65 -28.42 -6.48
CA GLU A 77 13.95 -27.35 -7.43
C GLU A 77 14.50 -26.09 -6.76
N LEU A 78 13.92 -25.68 -5.62
CA LEU A 78 14.24 -24.41 -4.96
C LEU A 78 15.45 -24.46 -4.03
N LEU A 79 15.78 -25.63 -3.47
CA LEU A 79 16.81 -25.82 -2.46
C LEU A 79 18.05 -26.52 -3.04
N PRO A 80 19.25 -26.26 -2.50
CA PRO A 80 20.46 -26.93 -2.96
C PRO A 80 20.43 -28.43 -2.62
N GLU A 81 20.90 -29.28 -3.55
CA GLU A 81 20.93 -30.75 -3.39
C GLU A 81 21.67 -31.23 -2.13
N SER A 82 22.59 -30.42 -1.60
CA SER A 82 23.37 -30.72 -0.40
C SER A 82 22.56 -30.61 0.90
N LEU A 83 21.36 -30.04 0.86
CA LEU A 83 20.52 -29.80 2.03
C LEU A 83 19.66 -31.03 2.32
N ASP A 84 19.74 -31.57 3.54
CA ASP A 84 18.90 -32.68 3.97
C ASP A 84 17.48 -32.18 4.29
N ILE A 85 16.59 -32.25 3.29
CA ILE A 85 15.19 -31.84 3.37
C ILE A 85 14.46 -32.57 4.52
N ASP A 86 14.73 -33.85 4.75
CA ASP A 86 14.00 -34.64 5.74
C ASP A 86 14.32 -34.22 7.18
N SER A 87 15.42 -33.49 7.38
CA SER A 87 15.81 -32.96 8.70
C SER A 87 15.07 -31.66 9.10
N ILE A 88 14.52 -30.92 8.14
CA ILE A 88 13.89 -29.59 8.36
C ILE A 88 12.44 -29.50 7.88
N PHE A 89 11.89 -30.58 7.33
CA PHE A 89 10.51 -30.68 6.87
C PHE A 89 9.79 -31.87 7.50
N GLU A 90 8.50 -31.69 7.79
CA GLU A 90 7.60 -32.75 8.22
C GLU A 90 6.45 -32.93 7.23
N ARG A 91 5.86 -34.14 7.16
CA ARG A 91 4.67 -34.39 6.34
C ARG A 91 3.44 -33.78 7.00
N VAL A 92 2.63 -33.07 6.22
CA VAL A 92 1.36 -32.50 6.70
C VAL A 92 0.35 -33.58 7.04
N ASP A 93 0.30 -34.65 6.24
CA ASP A 93 -0.52 -35.84 6.45
C ASP A 93 0.21 -37.06 5.85
N ALA A 94 0.07 -38.23 6.48
CA ALA A 94 0.56 -39.51 5.98
C ALA A 94 -0.03 -39.88 4.60
N SER A 95 -1.21 -39.35 4.23
CA SER A 95 -1.85 -39.59 2.94
C SER A 95 -1.48 -38.59 1.84
N CYS A 96 -0.62 -37.59 2.10
CA CYS A 96 -0.24 -36.59 1.10
C CYS A 96 1.29 -36.42 0.96
N ASP A 97 1.72 -35.96 -0.22
CA ASP A 97 3.12 -35.64 -0.50
C ASP A 97 3.51 -34.20 -0.14
N LEU A 98 2.63 -33.50 0.61
CA LEU A 98 2.90 -32.15 1.08
C LEU A 98 3.76 -32.17 2.34
N LEU A 99 4.80 -31.34 2.30
CA LEU A 99 5.74 -31.12 3.37
C LEU A 99 5.55 -29.72 3.94
N LYS A 100 5.91 -29.52 5.21
CA LYS A 100 5.92 -28.22 5.87
C LYS A 100 7.22 -28.05 6.63
N ALA A 101 7.84 -26.88 6.51
CA ALA A 101 9.07 -26.59 7.24
C ALA A 101 8.80 -26.59 8.75
N THR A 102 9.67 -27.20 9.52
CA THR A 102 9.62 -27.20 11.00
C THR A 102 10.13 -25.87 11.59
N ILE A 103 10.78 -25.06 10.76
CA ILE A 103 11.38 -23.77 11.09
C ILE A 103 10.84 -22.62 10.25
N ARG A 104 10.99 -21.40 10.78
CA ARG A 104 10.81 -20.12 10.10
C ARG A 104 12.12 -19.34 10.14
N VAL A 105 12.35 -18.51 9.12
CA VAL A 105 13.51 -17.63 9.03
C VAL A 105 13.02 -16.18 8.92
N THR A 106 13.48 -15.34 9.84
CA THR A 106 13.14 -13.91 9.92
C THR A 106 14.39 -13.07 9.72
N SER A 107 14.27 -12.01 8.93
CA SER A 107 15.31 -11.03 8.67
C SER A 107 15.19 -9.87 9.64
N LEU A 108 16.21 -9.63 10.45
CA LEU A 108 16.27 -8.52 11.41
C LEU A 108 17.49 -7.63 11.13
N ASN A 109 17.39 -6.37 11.55
CA ASN A 109 18.50 -5.42 11.54
C ASN A 109 18.56 -4.74 12.91
N PHE A 110 19.72 -4.83 13.55
CA PHE A 110 19.93 -4.18 14.84
C PHE A 110 20.09 -2.66 14.69
N ASN A 111 20.69 -2.18 13.59
CA ASN A 111 21.13 -0.78 13.43
C ASN A 111 20.15 0.10 12.64
N GLY A 112 18.90 -0.31 12.44
CA GLY A 112 17.93 0.48 11.70
C GLY A 112 16.78 -0.34 11.11
N PRO A 113 15.88 0.29 10.36
CA PRO A 113 14.70 -0.38 9.81
C PRO A 113 15.09 -1.56 8.91
N VAL A 114 14.32 -2.64 8.98
CA VAL A 114 14.46 -3.85 8.14
C VAL A 114 14.30 -3.51 6.65
N TYR A 115 13.57 -2.42 6.36
CA TYR A 115 13.29 -1.91 5.03
C TYR A 115 13.92 -0.52 4.81
N SER A 116 15.25 -0.47 4.66
CA SER A 116 15.89 0.67 3.98
C SER A 116 16.31 0.24 2.59
N TYR A 117 15.73 0.81 1.54
CA TYR A 117 16.25 0.68 0.17
C TYR A 117 17.53 1.52 0.09
N PRO A 118 18.72 0.93 -0.04
CA PRO A 118 19.92 1.75 -0.09
C PRO A 118 19.92 2.54 -1.40
N ARG A 119 20.06 3.86 -1.29
CA ARG A 119 20.12 4.79 -2.43
C ARG A 119 21.24 4.47 -3.42
N ASN A 120 22.28 3.75 -2.97
CA ASN A 120 23.46 3.32 -3.73
C ASN A 120 23.78 1.85 -3.43
N GLU A 121 24.27 1.09 -4.42
CA GLU A 121 24.63 -0.34 -4.27
C GLU A 121 25.66 -0.62 -3.14
N GLU A 122 26.45 0.37 -2.75
CA GLU A 122 27.48 0.28 -1.70
C GLU A 122 26.95 0.19 -0.26
N ARG A 123 25.65 0.46 -0.02
CA ARG A 123 25.02 0.39 1.32
C ARG A 123 24.04 -0.77 1.49
N LYS A 124 24.32 -1.95 0.92
CA LYS A 124 23.61 -3.16 1.34
C LYS A 124 23.94 -3.45 2.81
N THR A 125 23.18 -2.88 3.74
CA THR A 125 23.24 -3.29 5.15
C THR A 125 22.86 -4.76 5.21
N SER A 126 23.78 -5.57 5.72
CA SER A 126 23.63 -7.01 5.73
C SER A 126 22.62 -7.39 6.82
N LEU A 127 21.37 -7.65 6.42
CA LEU A 127 20.35 -8.21 7.32
C LEU A 127 20.87 -9.50 7.94
N ASP A 128 20.52 -9.73 9.20
CA ASP A 128 20.77 -11.00 9.89
C ASP A 128 19.54 -11.88 9.77
N LEU A 129 19.76 -13.16 9.51
CA LEU A 129 18.71 -14.16 9.42
C LEU A 129 18.65 -14.93 10.74
N TYR A 130 17.50 -14.89 11.40
CA TYR A 130 17.23 -15.59 12.65
C TYR A 130 16.28 -16.75 12.37
N VAL A 131 16.70 -17.94 12.80
CA VAL A 131 15.92 -19.16 12.70
C VAL A 131 15.14 -19.35 14.00
N HIS A 132 13.87 -19.67 13.86
CA HIS A 132 12.97 -19.96 14.97
C HIS A 132 11.86 -20.94 14.53
N SER A 133 10.89 -21.21 15.40
CA SER A 133 9.84 -22.21 15.12
C SER A 133 8.90 -21.77 13.99
N ALA A 134 8.44 -22.73 13.19
CA ALA A 134 7.39 -22.51 12.19
C ALA A 134 6.01 -22.21 12.82
N PHE A 135 5.11 -21.65 12.02
CA PHE A 135 3.74 -21.32 12.44
C PHE A 135 2.68 -22.23 11.78
N PRO A 136 1.62 -22.64 12.49
CA PRO A 136 1.44 -22.56 13.94
C PRO A 136 2.31 -23.61 14.64
N CYS A 137 2.73 -23.35 15.88
CA CYS A 137 3.53 -24.28 16.68
C CYS A 137 2.76 -25.51 17.21
N ARG A 138 1.67 -25.91 16.57
CA ARG A 138 0.82 -27.02 17.04
C ARG A 138 1.53 -28.36 16.79
N GLY A 139 1.62 -29.17 17.83
CA GLY A 139 1.94 -30.60 17.72
C GLY A 139 3.43 -30.99 17.78
N SER A 140 4.38 -30.05 17.79
CA SER A 140 5.81 -30.42 17.71
C SER A 140 6.43 -30.89 19.03
N GLY A 141 5.77 -30.72 20.19
CA GLY A 141 6.37 -30.99 21.49
C GLY A 141 7.56 -30.07 21.84
N ARG A 142 7.92 -29.14 20.95
CA ARG A 142 9.12 -28.28 21.06
C ARG A 142 8.91 -26.97 21.83
N GLY A 143 7.67 -26.62 22.20
CA GLY A 143 7.33 -25.32 22.83
C GLY A 143 7.66 -24.14 21.90
N GLY A 144 6.66 -23.41 21.41
CA GLY A 144 6.89 -22.42 20.35
C GLY A 144 7.94 -21.36 20.70
N VAL A 145 9.04 -21.31 19.95
CA VAL A 145 10.09 -20.28 20.04
C VAL A 145 9.96 -19.38 18.81
N PHE A 146 9.79 -18.07 19.00
CA PHE A 146 9.57 -17.14 17.89
C PHE A 146 10.39 -15.86 18.01
N CYS A 147 10.80 -15.32 16.87
CA CYS A 147 10.98 -13.87 16.76
C CYS A 147 9.57 -13.28 16.62
N GLY A 148 9.12 -12.51 17.61
CA GLY A 148 7.83 -11.84 17.56
C GLY A 148 7.81 -10.73 16.49
N PRO A 149 6.62 -10.22 16.14
CA PRO A 149 6.49 -9.07 15.26
C PRO A 149 7.21 -7.84 15.82
N ASP A 150 7.41 -7.73 17.13
CA ASP A 150 8.05 -6.57 17.77
C ASP A 150 9.54 -6.71 17.98
N THR A 151 10.12 -7.88 17.71
CA THR A 151 11.54 -8.09 17.96
C THR A 151 12.38 -7.06 17.20
N TYR A 152 11.98 -6.63 16.00
CA TYR A 152 12.70 -5.54 15.30
C TYR A 152 12.58 -4.17 16.00
N ARG A 153 11.44 -3.87 16.64
CA ARG A 153 11.20 -2.62 17.39
C ARG A 153 12.07 -2.63 18.64
N TYR A 154 12.08 -3.73 19.36
CA TYR A 154 12.92 -3.94 20.53
C TYR A 154 14.41 -3.76 20.21
N LEU A 155 14.91 -4.41 19.15
CA LEU A 155 16.30 -4.21 18.72
C LEU A 155 16.59 -2.77 18.29
N SER A 156 15.66 -2.12 17.59
CA SER A 156 15.81 -0.72 17.18
C SER A 156 15.85 0.22 18.38
N TYR A 157 15.09 -0.07 19.43
CA TYR A 157 15.10 0.69 20.69
C TYR A 157 16.45 0.53 21.41
N LEU A 158 16.95 -0.70 21.53
CA LEU A 158 18.28 -0.98 22.11
C LEU A 158 19.43 -0.33 21.33
N ALA A 159 19.26 -0.08 20.04
CA ALA A 159 20.24 0.59 19.19
C ALA A 159 20.07 2.12 19.14
N SER A 160 19.00 2.67 19.71
CA SER A 160 18.75 4.11 19.68
C SER A 160 19.86 4.89 20.42
N PRO A 161 20.21 6.11 19.96
CA PRO A 161 21.29 6.87 20.58
C PRO A 161 21.10 7.12 22.08
N SER A 162 19.87 7.41 22.53
CA SER A 162 19.57 7.64 23.96
C SER A 162 19.79 6.38 24.80
N VAL A 163 19.29 5.23 24.35
CA VAL A 163 19.44 3.96 25.08
C VAL A 163 20.89 3.48 25.06
N LYS A 164 21.60 3.70 23.94
CA LYS A 164 23.04 3.41 23.83
C LYS A 164 23.84 4.13 24.91
N GLU A 165 23.61 5.42 25.11
CA GLU A 165 24.31 6.21 26.13
C GLU A 165 24.05 5.65 27.55
N LEU A 166 22.81 5.27 27.85
CA LEU A 166 22.44 4.67 29.13
C LEU A 166 23.11 3.30 29.36
N ILE A 167 23.19 2.46 28.33
CA ILE A 167 23.88 1.16 28.39
C ILE A 167 25.37 1.35 28.67
N GLU A 168 26.02 2.28 27.95
CA GLU A 168 27.44 2.59 28.13
C GLU A 168 27.73 3.19 29.52
N GLU A 169 26.86 4.05 30.03
CA GLU A 169 26.97 4.64 31.36
C GLU A 169 26.80 3.62 32.48
N SER A 170 25.79 2.75 32.39
CA SER A 170 25.58 1.66 33.34
C SER A 170 26.82 0.74 33.40
N CYS A 171 27.30 0.31 32.23
CA CYS A 171 28.50 -0.53 32.15
C CYS A 171 29.73 0.17 32.77
N ARG A 172 29.93 1.47 32.51
CA ARG A 172 31.04 2.24 33.07
C ARG A 172 30.92 2.32 34.59
N THR A 173 29.73 2.63 35.10
CA THR A 173 29.46 2.79 36.53
C THR A 173 29.74 1.50 37.29
N VAL A 174 29.16 0.38 36.84
CA VAL A 174 29.35 -0.94 37.48
C VAL A 174 30.81 -1.39 37.45
N LYS A 175 31.53 -1.13 36.35
CA LYS A 175 32.99 -1.42 36.30
C LYS A 175 33.78 -0.60 37.31
N THR A 176 33.45 0.68 37.48
CA THR A 176 34.18 1.57 38.39
C THR A 176 33.85 1.32 39.86
N SER A 177 32.62 0.92 40.19
CA SER A 177 32.21 0.60 41.55
C SER A 177 32.56 -0.83 41.96
N GLY A 178 32.74 -1.73 41.00
CA GLY A 178 33.03 -3.14 41.18
C GLY A 178 34.49 -3.54 40.97
N ASN A 179 34.68 -4.76 40.45
CA ASN A 179 35.99 -5.38 40.18
C ASN A 179 36.52 -5.10 38.75
N GLY A 180 35.93 -4.14 38.03
CA GLY A 180 36.29 -3.82 36.63
C GLY A 180 35.62 -4.68 35.56
N THR A 181 34.71 -5.60 35.93
CA THR A 181 33.91 -6.39 34.98
C THR A 181 32.45 -5.90 34.94
N ALA A 182 31.74 -6.25 33.87
CA ALA A 182 30.31 -5.96 33.73
C ALA A 182 29.65 -7.05 32.88
N THR A 183 28.52 -7.57 33.37
CA THR A 183 27.74 -8.62 32.71
C THR A 183 26.40 -8.07 32.24
N ALA A 184 26.02 -8.40 31.00
CA ALA A 184 24.69 -8.14 30.46
C ALA A 184 23.90 -9.45 30.32
N VAL A 185 22.60 -9.40 30.58
CA VAL A 185 21.73 -10.56 30.53
C VAL A 185 20.46 -10.23 29.73
N ASP A 186 20.10 -11.12 28.80
CA ASP A 186 18.82 -11.15 28.10
C ASP A 186 17.92 -12.23 28.73
N LEU A 187 16.90 -11.81 29.48
CA LEU A 187 15.98 -12.70 30.20
C LEU A 187 14.78 -13.04 29.31
N GLY A 188 14.53 -14.34 29.12
CA GLY A 188 13.52 -14.82 28.18
C GLY A 188 13.97 -14.64 26.73
N CYS A 189 15.23 -14.98 26.43
CA CYS A 189 15.89 -14.58 25.19
C CYS A 189 15.28 -15.19 23.91
N GLY A 190 14.40 -16.19 24.01
CA GLY A 190 13.76 -16.81 22.86
C GLY A 190 14.79 -17.33 21.84
N PRO A 191 14.74 -16.94 20.56
CA PRO A 191 15.74 -17.32 19.55
C PRO A 191 17.07 -16.54 19.67
N GLY A 192 17.24 -15.70 20.69
CA GLY A 192 18.50 -15.03 21.06
C GLY A 192 18.70 -13.64 20.48
N ALA A 193 17.67 -13.04 19.86
CA ALA A 193 17.79 -11.78 19.13
C ALA A 193 18.35 -10.61 19.99
N GLY A 194 17.88 -10.47 21.23
CA GLY A 194 18.36 -9.45 22.17
C GLY A 194 19.82 -9.65 22.56
N ALA A 195 20.16 -10.83 23.09
CA ALA A 195 21.53 -11.19 23.47
C ALA A 195 22.53 -11.06 22.32
N LEU A 196 22.16 -11.51 21.11
CA LEU A 196 22.99 -11.43 19.92
C LEU A 196 23.18 -9.98 19.45
N GLY A 197 22.11 -9.19 19.50
CA GLY A 197 22.16 -7.76 19.25
C GLY A 197 23.09 -7.02 20.23
N LEU A 198 22.97 -7.30 21.52
CA LEU A 198 23.85 -6.75 22.55
C LEU A 198 25.31 -7.15 22.33
N HIS A 199 25.57 -8.43 22.08
CA HIS A 199 26.93 -8.92 21.84
C HIS A 199 27.56 -8.25 20.62
N ARG A 200 26.80 -8.13 19.53
CA ARG A 200 27.25 -7.49 18.30
C ARG A 200 27.58 -6.00 18.49
N GLN A 201 26.70 -5.23 19.13
CA GLN A 201 26.87 -3.78 19.25
C GLN A 201 27.72 -3.37 20.46
N TYR A 202 27.54 -4.06 21.58
CA TYR A 202 28.08 -3.69 22.89
C TYR A 202 29.05 -4.74 23.46
N GLY A 203 29.35 -5.82 22.74
CA GLY A 203 30.25 -6.87 23.25
C GLY A 203 31.63 -6.35 23.64
N HIS A 204 32.10 -5.24 23.09
CA HIS A 204 33.38 -4.63 23.44
C HIS A 204 33.39 -3.90 24.79
N ILE A 205 32.22 -3.54 25.34
CA ILE A 205 32.10 -2.90 26.65
C ILE A 205 31.76 -3.90 27.74
N PHE A 206 31.10 -5.03 27.45
CA PHE A 206 30.80 -6.05 28.45
C PHE A 206 31.94 -7.08 28.60
N SER A 207 32.00 -7.70 29.77
CA SER A 207 32.85 -8.88 30.02
C SER A 207 32.14 -10.16 29.60
N SER A 208 30.81 -10.22 29.79
CA SER A 208 29.96 -11.35 29.39
C SER A 208 28.57 -10.86 28.98
N VAL A 209 28.01 -11.51 27.96
CA VAL A 209 26.60 -11.39 27.56
C VAL A 209 25.95 -12.77 27.69
N GLN A 210 24.84 -12.87 28.41
CA GLN A 210 24.16 -14.14 28.65
C GLN A 210 22.70 -14.09 28.17
N GLY A 211 22.28 -15.04 27.33
CA GLY A 211 20.88 -15.27 27.03
C GLY A 211 20.31 -16.38 27.90
N LEU A 212 19.25 -16.09 28.66
CA LEU A 212 18.64 -17.03 29.59
C LEU A 212 17.20 -17.30 29.18
N ASP A 213 16.83 -18.58 29.10
CA ASP A 213 15.46 -18.98 28.79
C ASP A 213 15.09 -20.27 29.54
N ILE A 214 13.82 -20.42 29.89
CA ILE A 214 13.32 -21.64 30.53
C ILE A 214 13.12 -22.76 29.49
N ASN A 215 12.85 -22.38 28.24
CA ASN A 215 12.62 -23.31 27.14
C ASN A 215 13.96 -23.81 26.58
N PRO A 216 14.28 -25.11 26.68
CA PRO A 216 15.52 -25.66 26.15
C PRO A 216 15.64 -25.55 24.62
N TYR A 217 14.53 -25.40 23.89
CA TYR A 217 14.55 -25.14 22.45
C TYR A 217 14.93 -23.69 22.11
N ALA A 218 14.60 -22.73 22.98
CA ALA A 218 15.02 -21.34 22.83
C ALA A 218 16.54 -21.22 22.90
N ILE A 219 17.15 -21.94 23.86
CA ILE A 219 18.60 -22.08 23.98
C ILE A 219 19.20 -22.69 22.70
N ALA A 220 18.62 -23.78 22.18
CA ALA A 220 19.11 -24.43 20.97
C ALA A 220 19.04 -23.52 19.72
N PHE A 221 17.93 -22.79 19.53
CA PHE A 221 17.83 -21.82 18.43
C PHE A 221 18.81 -20.65 18.61
N SER A 222 18.99 -20.18 19.85
CA SER A 222 19.95 -19.12 20.16
C SER A 222 21.39 -19.52 19.82
N GLU A 223 21.80 -20.75 20.13
CA GLU A 223 23.13 -21.27 19.76
C GLU A 223 23.32 -21.39 18.25
N VAL A 224 22.29 -21.84 17.52
CA VAL A 224 22.33 -21.90 16.05
C VAL A 224 22.47 -20.49 15.46
N ASN A 225 21.64 -19.54 15.92
CA ASN A 225 21.70 -18.15 15.46
C ASN A 225 23.02 -17.47 15.85
N ALA A 226 23.58 -17.77 17.02
CA ALA A 226 24.88 -17.28 17.44
C ALA A 226 25.98 -17.71 16.49
N LYS A 227 26.03 -19.00 16.15
CA LYS A 227 27.02 -19.52 15.20
C LYS A 227 26.92 -18.85 13.84
N LEU A 228 25.71 -18.55 13.37
CA LEU A 228 25.44 -17.88 12.08
C LEU A 228 25.86 -16.41 12.07
N ILE A 229 25.75 -15.73 13.21
CA ILE A 229 26.07 -14.30 13.35
C ILE A 229 27.55 -14.08 13.69
N GLU A 230 28.14 -14.92 14.54
CA GLU A 230 29.57 -14.86 14.89
C GLU A 230 30.48 -15.11 13.67
N THR A 231 30.07 -15.94 12.71
CA THR A 231 30.80 -16.13 11.45
C THR A 231 30.84 -14.87 10.59
N LYS A 232 29.86 -13.98 10.75
CA LYS A 232 29.71 -12.74 9.99
C LYS A 232 30.38 -11.53 10.65
N TYR A 233 30.48 -11.51 11.98
CA TYR A 233 31.01 -10.38 12.75
C TYR A 233 32.23 -10.77 13.62
N HIS A 234 32.02 -11.08 14.90
CA HIS A 234 33.09 -11.37 15.86
C HIS A 234 32.74 -12.61 16.68
N LYS A 235 33.74 -13.46 16.96
CA LYS A 235 33.61 -14.60 17.87
C LYS A 235 33.79 -14.17 19.33
N ALA A 236 33.14 -14.84 20.27
CA ALA A 236 33.41 -14.71 21.70
C ALA A 236 34.92 -14.77 22.01
N GLY A 237 35.39 -13.84 22.86
CA GLY A 237 36.82 -13.71 23.22
C GLY A 237 37.73 -13.12 22.13
N ALA A 238 37.20 -12.72 20.96
CA ALA A 238 37.97 -12.01 19.95
C ALA A 238 38.35 -10.59 20.41
N LYS A 239 39.24 -9.92 19.67
CA LYS A 239 39.54 -8.49 19.86
C LYS A 239 38.91 -7.67 18.73
N THR A 240 38.33 -6.52 19.07
CA THR A 240 37.90 -5.49 18.12
C THR A 240 39.10 -4.89 17.38
N GLU A 241 38.87 -4.12 16.32
CA GLU A 241 39.91 -3.39 15.58
C GLU A 241 40.74 -2.47 16.48
N ASN A 242 40.14 -1.95 17.55
CA ASN A 242 40.79 -1.10 18.56
C ASN A 242 41.45 -1.90 19.70
N GLY A 243 41.50 -3.23 19.60
CA GLY A 243 42.16 -4.12 20.55
C GLY A 243 41.37 -4.47 21.81
N ALA A 244 40.14 -3.97 21.97
CA ALA A 244 39.26 -4.31 23.10
C ALA A 244 38.73 -5.74 22.97
N SER A 245 38.70 -6.50 24.08
CA SER A 245 38.13 -7.84 24.11
C SER A 245 36.62 -7.78 23.87
N VAL A 246 36.11 -8.72 23.08
CA VAL A 246 34.69 -8.96 22.87
C VAL A 246 34.21 -9.92 23.97
N ALA A 247 33.08 -9.58 24.59
CA ALA A 247 32.44 -10.34 25.64
C ALA A 247 32.23 -11.81 25.26
N ASP A 248 32.29 -12.69 26.26
CA ASP A 248 31.84 -14.06 26.09
C ASP A 248 30.32 -14.09 25.95
N LEU A 249 29.82 -14.77 24.91
CA LEU A 249 28.40 -14.99 24.69
C LEU A 249 28.02 -16.40 25.15
N THR A 250 27.06 -16.51 26.07
CA THR A 250 26.59 -17.82 26.54
C THR A 250 25.07 -17.88 26.59
N PHE A 251 24.51 -19.04 26.27
CA PHE A 251 23.09 -19.32 26.44
C PHE A 251 22.91 -20.40 27.49
N LYS A 252 22.00 -20.19 28.45
CA LYS A 252 21.78 -21.14 29.54
C LYS A 252 20.31 -21.32 29.80
N GLN A 253 19.91 -22.59 29.96
CA GLN A 253 18.57 -22.89 30.43
C GLN A 253 18.43 -22.51 31.90
N SER A 254 17.46 -21.67 32.23
CA SER A 254 17.20 -21.25 33.60
C SER A 254 15.75 -20.79 33.80
N SER A 255 15.22 -20.94 35.01
CA SER A 255 13.92 -20.39 35.40
C SER A 255 14.00 -18.88 35.68
N PHE A 256 14.39 -18.12 34.65
CA PHE A 256 14.59 -16.67 34.67
C PHE A 256 15.70 -16.23 35.65
N LEU A 257 15.39 -16.13 36.94
CA LEU A 257 16.17 -15.31 37.88
C LEU A 257 17.18 -16.09 38.72
N SER A 258 16.97 -17.39 38.93
CA SER A 258 17.90 -18.24 39.70
C SER A 258 19.31 -18.34 39.09
N ALA A 259 19.45 -18.06 37.79
CA ALA A 259 20.77 -18.08 37.13
C ALA A 259 21.53 -16.76 37.24
N ILE A 260 20.85 -15.67 37.58
CA ILE A 260 21.50 -14.37 37.83
C ILE A 260 21.74 -14.10 39.32
N GLU A 261 21.09 -14.88 40.21
CA GLU A 261 21.39 -14.93 41.64
C GLU A 261 22.86 -15.34 41.89
N GLY A 262 23.74 -14.34 42.03
CA GLY A 262 25.17 -14.53 42.26
C GLY A 262 26.07 -13.80 41.26
N ILE A 263 25.53 -13.18 40.21
CA ILE A 263 26.30 -12.32 39.30
C ILE A 263 26.50 -10.96 39.98
N GLN A 264 27.68 -10.77 40.57
CA GLN A 264 28.00 -9.54 41.34
C GLN A 264 28.19 -8.30 40.45
N ASP A 265 28.54 -8.50 39.19
CA ASP A 265 28.83 -7.45 38.21
C ASP A 265 27.70 -7.28 37.19
N LEU A 266 26.46 -7.61 37.56
CA LEU A 266 25.29 -7.50 36.70
C LEU A 266 24.98 -6.03 36.41
N ALA A 267 25.31 -5.58 35.19
CA ALA A 267 25.19 -4.19 34.77
C ALA A 267 23.95 -3.94 33.93
N LEU A 268 23.51 -4.92 33.15
CA LEU A 268 22.35 -4.75 32.28
C LEU A 268 21.47 -5.99 32.31
N VAL A 269 20.19 -5.79 32.55
CA VAL A 269 19.15 -6.78 32.29
C VAL A 269 18.27 -6.23 31.18
N ILE A 270 18.18 -6.96 30.07
CA ILE A 270 17.21 -6.70 29.01
C ILE A 270 16.17 -7.82 28.99
N SER A 271 14.94 -7.52 28.59
CA SER A 271 13.92 -8.53 28.36
C SER A 271 12.88 -8.07 27.34
N ASP A 272 12.52 -8.98 26.45
CA ASP A 272 11.36 -8.93 25.57
C ASP A 272 10.56 -10.23 25.84
N PRO A 273 9.93 -10.34 27.02
CA PRO A 273 9.42 -11.61 27.50
C PRO A 273 8.28 -12.10 26.63
N PRO A 274 8.18 -13.42 26.39
CA PRO A 274 7.10 -13.98 25.59
C PRO A 274 5.75 -13.78 26.29
N TYR A 275 4.74 -13.42 25.51
CA TYR A 275 3.34 -13.45 25.93
C TYR A 275 2.95 -14.89 26.32
N ILE A 276 2.71 -15.17 27.60
CA ILE A 276 2.49 -16.53 28.10
C ILE A 276 1.07 -16.99 27.77
N ALA A 277 0.94 -18.02 26.92
CA ALA A 277 -0.30 -18.78 26.76
C ALA A 277 -0.30 -19.99 27.71
N THR A 278 -1.26 -20.09 28.62
CA THR A 278 -1.46 -21.31 29.42
C THR A 278 -2.42 -22.29 28.74
N ALA A 279 -2.20 -23.59 28.98
CA ALA A 279 -2.73 -24.73 28.23
C ALA A 279 -4.22 -25.08 28.49
N THR A 280 -5.09 -24.10 28.75
CA THR A 280 -6.54 -24.33 28.87
C THR A 280 -7.27 -23.88 27.61
N ALA A 281 -8.13 -24.76 27.09
CA ALA A 281 -8.73 -24.73 25.76
C ALA A 281 -9.79 -23.64 25.50
N THR A 282 -9.54 -22.40 25.93
CA THR A 282 -10.30 -21.20 25.56
C THR A 282 -9.26 -20.12 25.31
N GLY A 283 -9.03 -19.76 24.04
CA GLY A 283 -7.95 -18.88 23.56
C GLY A 283 -8.05 -17.43 24.03
N VAL A 284 -8.01 -17.23 25.35
CA VAL A 284 -7.77 -15.96 26.01
C VAL A 284 -6.28 -15.96 26.37
N TYR A 285 -5.56 -14.95 25.90
CA TYR A 285 -4.22 -14.65 26.38
C TYR A 285 -4.27 -14.55 27.91
N CYS A 286 -3.52 -15.40 28.60
CA CYS A 286 -3.36 -15.32 30.05
C CYS A 286 -2.00 -14.68 30.33
N ASP A 287 -1.85 -13.42 29.91
CA ASP A 287 -1.40 -12.33 30.77
C ASP A 287 -1.07 -12.81 32.18
N GLY A 288 0.20 -12.74 32.60
CA GLY A 288 0.73 -13.39 33.81
C GLY A 288 0.16 -12.92 35.16
N GLY A 289 -1.17 -12.82 35.30
CA GLY A 289 -1.91 -12.06 36.30
C GLY A 289 -2.07 -10.59 35.89
N ASP A 290 -3.22 -9.99 36.20
CA ASP A 290 -3.50 -8.55 36.12
C ASP A 290 -3.14 -7.88 34.76
N ASP A 291 -3.81 -8.25 33.66
CA ASP A 291 -3.65 -7.62 32.33
C ASP A 291 -2.21 -7.64 31.76
N GLY A 292 -1.41 -8.62 32.18
CA GLY A 292 -0.03 -8.87 31.74
C GLY A 292 1.02 -8.21 32.63
N MET A 293 0.58 -7.39 33.57
CA MET A 293 1.41 -6.52 34.40
C MET A 293 2.19 -7.27 35.48
N ALA A 294 1.62 -8.31 36.09
CA ALA A 294 2.23 -8.93 37.27
C ALA A 294 3.57 -9.62 36.96
N PHE A 295 3.73 -10.20 35.77
CA PHE A 295 5.00 -10.77 35.33
C PHE A 295 6.05 -9.68 35.07
N ALA A 296 5.67 -8.59 34.40
CA ALA A 296 6.54 -7.45 34.12
C ALA A 296 7.06 -6.79 35.41
N ILE A 297 6.19 -6.62 36.41
CA ILE A 297 6.55 -6.08 37.72
C ILE A 297 7.48 -7.04 38.48
N ASP A 298 7.16 -8.35 38.55
CA ASP A 298 8.03 -9.31 39.25
C ASP A 298 9.43 -9.36 38.61
N LEU A 299 9.51 -9.23 37.29
CA LEU A 299 10.77 -9.15 36.56
C LEU A 299 11.55 -7.87 36.91
N ILE A 300 10.91 -6.69 36.89
CA ILE A 300 11.53 -5.42 37.29
C ILE A 300 12.02 -5.51 38.74
N ASP A 301 11.14 -5.84 39.68
CA ASP A 301 11.44 -5.88 41.10
C ASP A 301 12.61 -6.80 41.42
N ARG A 302 12.63 -8.00 40.83
CA ARG A 302 13.70 -8.96 41.07
C ARG A 302 14.99 -8.62 40.33
N SER A 303 14.92 -8.03 39.14
CA SER A 303 16.11 -7.52 38.45
C SER A 303 16.78 -6.40 39.25
N LEU A 304 15.99 -5.47 39.79
CA LEU A 304 16.49 -4.39 40.65
C LEU A 304 17.17 -4.90 41.92
N GLN A 305 16.71 -6.01 42.49
CA GLN A 305 17.35 -6.64 43.66
C GLN A 305 18.71 -7.28 43.34
N LEU A 306 18.96 -7.62 42.08
CA LEU A 306 20.13 -8.37 41.64
C LEU A 306 21.14 -7.52 40.86
N LEU A 307 20.72 -6.37 40.34
CA LEU A 307 21.62 -5.43 39.66
C LEU A 307 22.69 -4.88 40.62
N ALA A 308 23.90 -4.74 40.10
CA ALA A 308 24.94 -3.99 40.79
C ALA A 308 24.55 -2.50 40.88
N PRO A 309 25.06 -1.74 41.87
CA PRO A 309 24.81 -0.30 41.95
C PRO A 309 25.19 0.43 40.66
N GLY A 310 24.23 1.17 40.08
CA GLY A 310 24.37 1.82 38.77
C GLY A 310 24.00 0.95 37.57
N GLY A 311 23.50 -0.28 37.80
CA GLY A 311 22.98 -1.17 36.79
C GLY A 311 21.66 -0.69 36.18
N LEU A 312 21.28 -1.26 35.03
CA LEU A 312 20.16 -0.84 34.21
C LEU A 312 19.22 -2.01 33.89
N VAL A 313 17.91 -1.77 33.94
CA VAL A 313 16.88 -2.66 33.38
C VAL A 313 16.29 -2.00 32.15
N ILE A 314 16.21 -2.74 31.04
CA ILE A 314 15.47 -2.33 29.84
C ILE A 314 14.45 -3.43 29.55
N MET A 315 13.17 -3.07 29.48
CA MET A 315 12.12 -4.03 29.22
C MET A 315 11.20 -3.51 28.12
N HIS A 316 10.94 -4.36 27.14
CA HIS A 316 9.84 -4.21 26.20
C HIS A 316 8.74 -5.18 26.64
N THR A 317 7.50 -4.73 26.75
CA THR A 317 6.39 -5.57 27.20
C THR A 317 5.08 -5.06 26.61
N GLY A 318 4.14 -5.97 26.31
CA GLY A 318 2.79 -5.60 25.88
C GLY A 318 1.79 -5.68 27.03
N VAL A 319 2.06 -4.95 28.12
CA VAL A 319 1.08 -4.73 29.20
C VAL A 319 -0.06 -3.87 28.66
N SER A 320 -1.30 -4.25 28.94
CA SER A 320 -2.46 -3.50 28.46
C SER A 320 -2.62 -2.18 29.23
N VAL A 321 -2.73 -1.06 28.51
CA VAL A 321 -2.97 0.28 29.09
C VAL A 321 -4.37 0.76 28.69
N PRO A 322 -5.36 0.72 29.60
CA PRO A 322 -6.74 1.04 29.25
C PRO A 322 -6.98 2.57 29.16
N GLY A 323 -7.02 3.13 27.95
CA GLY A 323 -7.58 4.47 27.66
C GLY A 323 -6.63 5.67 27.74
N ASP A 324 -7.20 6.87 27.59
CA ASP A 324 -6.49 8.11 27.22
C ASP A 324 -5.89 8.91 28.40
N ALA A 325 -5.97 8.38 29.64
CA ALA A 325 -5.59 9.11 30.85
C ALA A 325 -4.32 8.51 31.48
N PRO A 326 -3.30 9.30 31.85
CA PRO A 326 -2.07 8.77 32.46
C PRO A 326 -2.29 7.95 33.74
N GLU A 327 -3.41 8.18 34.43
CA GLU A 327 -3.83 7.45 35.63
C GLU A 327 -4.36 6.03 35.37
N SER A 328 -4.49 5.61 34.11
CA SER A 328 -4.86 4.23 33.75
C SER A 328 -3.67 3.32 33.47
N ASP A 329 -2.46 3.86 33.32
CA ASP A 329 -1.21 3.10 33.17
C ASP A 329 -0.69 2.62 34.52
N LYS A 330 -1.17 1.44 34.94
CA LYS A 330 -0.80 0.82 36.21
C LYS A 330 0.67 0.39 36.27
N LEU A 331 1.30 0.06 35.14
CA LEU A 331 2.72 -0.31 35.13
C LEU A 331 3.58 0.93 35.42
N LEU A 332 3.27 2.05 34.77
CA LEU A 332 3.93 3.32 35.05
C LEU A 332 3.71 3.77 36.50
N GLU A 333 2.51 3.62 37.04
CA GLU A 333 2.22 3.93 38.45
C GLU A 333 3.12 3.13 39.41
N GLN A 334 3.28 1.82 39.16
CA GLN A 334 4.14 0.95 39.96
C GLN A 334 5.62 1.33 39.84
N CYS A 335 6.11 1.61 38.64
CA CYS A 335 7.46 2.13 38.43
C CYS A 335 7.68 3.45 39.19
N GLN A 336 6.71 4.38 39.15
CA GLN A 336 6.79 5.65 39.89
C GLN A 336 6.78 5.43 41.41
N GLN A 337 6.15 4.35 41.88
CA GLN A 337 6.15 3.98 43.29
C GLN A 337 7.53 3.48 43.74
N LEU A 338 8.24 2.74 42.90
CA LEU A 338 9.63 2.32 43.14
C LEU A 338 10.57 3.54 43.19
N GLU A 339 10.36 4.52 42.32
CA GLU A 339 11.10 5.80 42.31
C GLU A 339 10.84 6.61 43.59
N LYS A 340 9.58 6.76 43.99
CA LYS A 340 9.21 7.42 45.26
C LYS A 340 9.80 6.72 46.50
N GLN A 341 10.00 5.40 46.44
CA GLN A 341 10.66 4.63 47.49
C GLN A 341 12.20 4.74 47.45
N GLY A 342 12.77 5.41 46.45
CA GLY A 342 14.21 5.53 46.25
C GLY A 342 14.88 4.21 45.87
N LYS A 343 14.13 3.27 45.26
CA LYS A 343 14.66 1.96 44.84
C LYS A 343 15.29 1.98 43.46
N ALA A 344 14.75 2.77 42.53
CA ALA A 344 15.23 2.91 41.15
C ALA A 344 14.73 4.22 40.54
N ASP A 345 15.45 4.78 39.57
CA ASP A 345 15.02 5.97 38.83
C ASP A 345 14.40 5.57 37.48
N ILE A 346 13.31 6.22 37.06
CA ILE A 346 12.74 6.00 35.73
C ILE A 346 13.49 6.88 34.73
N LEU A 347 14.40 6.28 33.97
CA LEU A 347 15.21 7.03 32.97
C LEU A 347 14.41 7.34 31.70
N GLN A 348 13.61 6.38 31.23
CA GLN A 348 12.80 6.51 30.02
C GLN A 348 11.59 5.56 30.07
N TYR A 349 10.41 6.05 29.67
CA TYR A 349 9.20 5.26 29.48
C TYR A 349 8.52 5.72 28.19
N VAL A 350 8.28 4.80 27.26
CA VAL A 350 7.75 5.10 25.93
C VAL A 350 6.62 4.13 25.63
N LEU A 351 5.43 4.67 25.37
CA LEU A 351 4.35 3.91 24.75
C LEU A 351 4.61 3.86 23.24
N ILE A 352 4.68 2.66 22.69
CA ILE A 352 4.85 2.41 21.26
C ILE A 352 3.48 2.02 20.70
N ASP A 353 3.19 2.41 19.45
CA ASP A 353 1.90 2.24 18.74
C ASP A 353 1.14 0.93 19.07
N ASN A 354 -0.18 1.03 19.28
CA ASN A 354 -1.08 -0.06 19.73
C ASN A 354 -1.19 -1.21 18.71
N ASP A 355 -0.75 -1.02 17.47
CA ASP A 355 -1.02 -1.95 16.35
C ASP A 355 -0.13 -3.22 16.35
N VAL A 356 0.44 -3.56 17.50
CA VAL A 356 1.18 -4.82 17.76
C VAL A 356 0.23 -6.01 17.87
N PHE A 357 -0.97 -5.74 18.38
CA PHE A 357 -2.08 -6.66 18.42
C PHE A 357 -3.22 -5.95 17.74
N GLY A 358 -3.45 -6.29 16.46
CA GLY A 358 -4.58 -5.81 15.67
C GLY A 358 -5.94 -6.24 16.23
N ASN A 359 -6.06 -6.48 17.53
CA ASN A 359 -7.31 -6.65 18.24
C ASN A 359 -8.13 -5.35 18.23
N GLU A 360 -7.49 -4.21 17.95
CA GLU A 360 -8.20 -2.92 17.81
C GLU A 360 -8.48 -2.52 16.34
N VAL A 361 -7.81 -3.14 15.34
CA VAL A 361 -7.98 -2.80 13.91
C VAL A 361 -8.40 -3.99 13.03
N GLY A 362 -8.57 -5.20 13.60
CA GLY A 362 -9.01 -6.36 12.81
C GLY A 362 -9.41 -7.64 13.54
N GLN A 363 -9.17 -7.80 14.84
CA GLN A 363 -9.50 -9.01 15.59
C GLN A 363 -9.92 -8.76 17.05
N ASP A 364 -11.09 -8.19 17.26
CA ASP A 364 -11.79 -8.48 18.51
C ASP A 364 -12.84 -9.56 18.26
N PRO A 365 -12.69 -10.77 18.84
CA PRO A 365 -13.80 -11.69 19.06
C PRO A 365 -14.96 -11.03 19.84
N GLN A 366 -14.73 -9.89 20.51
CA GLN A 366 -15.67 -8.99 21.21
C GLN A 366 -15.99 -7.68 20.45
N ASN A 367 -15.65 -7.59 19.15
CA ASN A 367 -16.59 -7.05 18.18
C ASN A 367 -17.76 -8.03 17.95
N ARG A 368 -17.84 -9.11 18.76
CA ARG A 368 -19.09 -9.43 19.49
C ARG A 368 -19.31 -8.41 20.58
N LEU A 369 -19.58 -7.20 20.14
CA LEU A 369 -20.26 -6.23 20.93
C LEU A 369 -21.71 -6.75 21.07
N ALA A 370 -21.88 -7.80 21.88
CA ALA A 370 -22.99 -8.77 21.86
C ALA A 370 -23.24 -9.43 20.48
N ASP A 371 -22.40 -10.34 19.95
CA ASP A 371 -22.68 -11.05 18.67
C ASP A 371 -23.06 -10.13 17.47
N LYS A 372 -22.71 -8.84 17.52
CA LYS A 372 -23.25 -7.80 16.65
C LYS A 372 -22.15 -6.86 16.13
N PRO A 373 -22.09 -6.57 14.81
CA PRO A 373 -21.18 -5.58 14.21
C PRO A 373 -21.11 -4.21 14.93
N PHE A 374 -20.00 -3.50 14.76
CA PHE A 374 -19.67 -2.20 15.40
C PHE A 374 -20.85 -1.21 15.48
N TYR A 375 -21.50 -0.95 14.36
CA TYR A 375 -22.65 -0.03 14.30
C TYR A 375 -23.92 -0.60 14.97
N GLN A 376 -24.09 -1.93 14.96
CA GLN A 376 -25.20 -2.62 15.62
C GLN A 376 -25.09 -2.56 17.16
N TYR A 377 -23.87 -2.54 17.68
CA TYR A 377 -23.63 -2.31 19.11
C TYR A 377 -24.03 -0.93 19.59
N TYR A 378 -23.61 0.10 18.84
CA TYR A 378 -23.94 1.48 19.12
C TYR A 378 -25.45 1.75 19.04
N ASP A 379 -26.20 0.94 18.29
CA ASP A 379 -27.65 1.02 18.26
C ASP A 379 -28.32 0.24 19.41
N SER A 380 -27.82 -0.96 19.73
CA SER A 380 -28.58 -1.90 20.57
C SER A 380 -28.05 -2.14 21.99
N GLU A 381 -26.78 -1.90 22.28
CA GLU A 381 -26.15 -2.27 23.57
C GLU A 381 -25.52 -1.05 24.28
N ASP A 382 -24.87 -0.14 23.55
CA ASP A 382 -24.37 1.13 24.10
C ASP A 382 -24.91 2.34 23.30
N PRO A 383 -26.22 2.63 23.41
CA PRO A 383 -26.85 3.75 22.71
C PRO A 383 -26.31 5.12 23.14
N VAL A 384 -25.71 5.22 24.34
CA VAL A 384 -25.13 6.47 24.85
C VAL A 384 -23.81 6.77 24.14
N ARG A 385 -22.91 5.79 24.00
CA ARG A 385 -21.69 5.93 23.21
C ARG A 385 -21.99 6.09 21.72
N GLY A 386 -22.97 5.35 21.19
CA GLY A 386 -23.48 5.55 19.85
C GLY A 386 -23.96 6.99 19.61
N ALA A 387 -24.74 7.56 20.54
CA ALA A 387 -25.18 8.96 20.44
C ALA A 387 -24.02 9.97 20.51
N ARG A 388 -22.97 9.71 21.29
CA ARG A 388 -21.75 10.56 21.32
C ARG A 388 -20.98 10.46 20.02
N PHE A 389 -20.76 9.25 19.50
CA PHE A 389 -20.10 9.02 18.21
C PHE A 389 -20.82 9.78 17.09
N SER A 390 -22.15 9.64 16.99
CA SER A 390 -22.93 10.37 15.98
C SER A 390 -22.90 11.88 16.16
N LYS A 391 -22.91 12.40 17.39
CA LYS A 391 -22.72 13.85 17.64
C LYS A 391 -21.33 14.32 17.21
N GLY A 392 -20.29 13.50 17.42
CA GLY A 392 -18.95 13.76 16.93
C GLY A 392 -18.90 13.84 15.40
N MET A 393 -19.46 12.85 14.71
CA MET A 393 -19.51 12.83 13.24
C MET A 393 -20.30 14.02 12.66
N ALA A 394 -21.44 14.38 13.26
CA ALA A 394 -22.21 15.57 12.86
C ALA A 394 -21.42 16.87 13.08
N GLY A 395 -20.77 17.03 14.24
CA GLY A 395 -19.96 18.21 14.54
C GLY A 395 -18.76 18.37 13.59
N SER A 396 -18.16 17.27 13.14
CA SER A 396 -17.04 17.31 12.20
C SER A 396 -17.45 17.70 10.77
N LEU A 397 -18.70 17.43 10.37
CA LEU A 397 -19.28 17.88 9.10
C LEU A 397 -19.64 19.38 9.10
N ASP A 398 -20.01 19.92 10.26
CA ASP A 398 -20.34 21.34 10.43
C ASP A 398 -19.07 22.22 10.59
N ASN A 399 -17.99 21.67 11.14
CA ASN A 399 -16.73 22.39 11.37
C ASN A 399 -15.68 22.20 10.25
N GLY A 400 -16.01 21.48 9.18
CA GLY A 400 -15.13 21.29 8.02
C GLY A 400 -13.89 20.43 8.27
N THR A 401 -13.84 19.66 9.36
CA THR A 401 -12.66 18.89 9.78
C THR A 401 -12.37 17.68 8.88
N TYR A 402 -13.37 17.18 8.14
CA TYR A 402 -13.23 16.06 7.19
C TYR A 402 -13.61 16.41 5.73
N GLY A 403 -13.65 17.71 5.38
CA GLY A 403 -13.94 18.17 4.01
C GLY A 403 -15.05 19.22 3.95
N MET A 404 -15.26 19.79 2.75
CA MET A 404 -16.29 20.79 2.51
C MET A 404 -17.70 20.16 2.46
N PRO A 405 -18.73 20.83 3.01
CA PRO A 405 -20.15 20.50 2.79
C PRO A 405 -20.50 20.11 1.34
N VAL A 406 -21.24 19.00 1.14
CA VAL A 406 -21.57 18.48 -0.21
C VAL A 406 -22.28 19.48 -1.12
N GLU A 407 -23.13 20.35 -0.56
CA GLU A 407 -23.85 21.42 -1.29
C GLU A 407 -22.94 22.58 -1.74
N LEU A 408 -21.74 22.70 -1.18
CA LEU A 408 -20.74 23.66 -1.67
C LEU A 408 -19.92 23.09 -2.83
N VAL A 409 -19.93 21.75 -2.99
CA VAL A 409 -19.20 21.04 -4.04
C VAL A 409 -20.11 20.73 -5.24
N TYR A 410 -21.38 20.39 -4.98
CA TYR A 410 -22.37 20.06 -5.99
C TYR A 410 -23.60 20.98 -5.90
N SER A 411 -24.01 21.57 -7.03
CA SER A 411 -25.20 22.44 -7.11
C SER A 411 -26.48 21.61 -7.20
N PHE A 412 -27.09 21.29 -6.05
CA PHE A 412 -28.31 20.48 -5.96
C PHE A 412 -29.51 21.08 -6.70
N GLU A 413 -29.53 22.40 -6.95
CA GLU A 413 -30.60 23.07 -7.70
C GLU A 413 -30.74 22.53 -9.14
N LYS A 414 -29.68 21.91 -9.68
CA LYS A 414 -29.67 21.30 -11.03
C LYS A 414 -30.53 20.04 -11.13
N LEU A 415 -30.79 19.36 -10.00
CA LEU A 415 -31.62 18.15 -9.96
C LEU A 415 -33.12 18.45 -10.12
N GLY A 416 -33.50 19.73 -10.05
CA GLY A 416 -34.89 20.17 -10.03
C GLY A 416 -35.44 20.25 -8.60
N LYS A 417 -36.52 21.02 -8.43
CA LYS A 417 -36.99 21.39 -7.09
C LYS A 417 -37.54 20.20 -6.29
N ALA A 418 -38.14 19.22 -6.95
CA ALA A 418 -38.76 18.05 -6.33
C ALA A 418 -37.90 16.78 -6.41
N ALA A 419 -36.57 16.94 -6.45
CA ALA A 419 -35.64 15.83 -6.59
C ALA A 419 -35.71 14.84 -5.41
N THR A 420 -35.44 13.58 -5.71
CA THR A 420 -35.32 12.46 -4.77
C THR A 420 -33.85 12.10 -4.60
N ILE A 421 -33.34 12.26 -3.38
CA ILE A 421 -31.97 11.97 -3.01
C ILE A 421 -31.92 10.70 -2.15
N VAL A 422 -31.09 9.73 -2.51
CA VAL A 422 -30.83 8.53 -1.71
C VAL A 422 -29.47 8.67 -1.05
N ASP A 423 -29.43 8.70 0.27
CA ASP A 423 -28.21 8.80 1.09
C ASP A 423 -27.83 7.38 1.55
N VAL A 424 -26.86 6.78 0.85
CA VAL A 424 -26.46 5.37 0.99
C VAL A 424 -25.39 5.24 2.08
N GLY A 425 -25.71 4.51 3.16
CA GLY A 425 -24.85 4.45 4.34
C GLY A 425 -24.85 5.76 5.12
N GLY A 426 -25.94 6.53 5.06
CA GLY A 426 -26.00 7.88 5.63
C GLY A 426 -26.04 7.92 7.16
N GLY A 427 -25.93 6.77 7.84
CA GLY A 427 -25.85 6.65 9.29
C GLY A 427 -27.09 7.21 9.97
N ARG A 428 -26.90 8.34 10.66
CA ARG A 428 -27.97 9.02 11.40
C ARG A 428 -28.67 10.11 10.58
N GLY A 429 -28.31 10.32 9.32
CA GLY A 429 -29.04 11.20 8.39
C GLY A 429 -28.63 12.66 8.43
N GLN A 430 -27.44 12.97 8.93
CA GLN A 430 -26.87 14.31 9.00
C GLN A 430 -26.89 15.05 7.64
N ASN A 431 -26.52 14.37 6.54
CA ASN A 431 -26.59 14.93 5.19
C ASN A 431 -28.05 15.16 4.75
N CYS A 432 -28.92 14.16 4.91
CA CYS A 432 -30.34 14.30 4.63
C CYS A 432 -31.00 15.47 5.38
N ILE A 433 -30.73 15.62 6.68
CA ILE A 433 -31.27 16.70 7.52
C ILE A 433 -30.78 18.05 7.03
N ARG A 434 -29.47 18.19 6.76
CA ARG A 434 -28.88 19.44 6.30
C ARG A 434 -29.40 19.85 4.94
N LEU A 435 -29.39 18.93 3.97
CA LEU A 435 -29.90 19.16 2.62
C LEU A 435 -31.41 19.43 2.63
N ALA A 436 -32.18 18.74 3.47
CA ALA A 436 -33.60 19.02 3.60
C ALA A 436 -33.87 20.45 4.09
N ASN A 437 -33.08 20.97 5.05
CA ASN A 437 -33.21 22.37 5.49
C ASN A 437 -32.89 23.39 4.38
N LEU A 438 -31.91 23.08 3.54
CA LEU A 438 -31.49 23.96 2.44
C LEU A 438 -32.41 23.90 1.22
N PHE A 439 -33.00 22.73 0.94
CA PHE A 439 -33.82 22.46 -0.24
C PHE A 439 -35.23 22.01 0.19
N PRO A 440 -36.18 22.95 0.34
CA PRO A 440 -37.49 22.67 0.97
C PRO A 440 -38.40 21.73 0.18
N GLU A 441 -38.22 21.68 -1.14
CA GLU A 441 -39.08 20.91 -2.05
C GLU A 441 -38.53 19.49 -2.35
N MET A 442 -37.29 19.20 -1.97
CA MET A 442 -36.65 17.90 -2.21
C MET A 442 -37.07 16.84 -1.19
N SER A 443 -37.04 15.58 -1.63
CA SER A 443 -37.30 14.40 -0.82
C SER A 443 -36.05 13.54 -0.68
N PHE A 444 -35.94 12.86 0.45
CA PHE A 444 -34.73 12.14 0.86
C PHE A 444 -35.10 10.72 1.27
N VAL A 445 -34.28 9.75 0.88
CA VAL A 445 -34.32 8.39 1.39
C VAL A 445 -32.99 8.12 2.08
N LEU A 446 -33.01 8.04 3.41
CA LEU A 446 -31.84 7.66 4.18
C LEU A 446 -31.77 6.14 4.27
N GLN A 447 -30.66 5.57 3.82
CA GLN A 447 -30.40 4.14 3.84
C GLN A 447 -29.25 3.80 4.78
N ASP A 448 -29.50 2.92 5.73
CA ASP A 448 -28.46 2.35 6.59
C ASP A 448 -28.92 1.00 7.17
N LEU A 449 -27.99 0.20 7.68
CA LEU A 449 -28.27 -1.09 8.33
C LEU A 449 -29.06 -0.94 9.64
N TYR A 450 -28.90 0.20 10.34
CA TYR A 450 -29.42 0.39 11.71
C TYR A 450 -30.42 1.53 11.83
N VAL A 451 -31.04 1.93 10.71
CA VAL A 451 -32.11 2.93 10.70
C VAL A 451 -33.38 2.32 11.29
N ASN A 452 -33.77 2.73 12.50
CA ASN A 452 -34.99 2.27 13.17
C ASN A 452 -35.95 3.46 13.46
N ALA A 453 -37.22 3.17 13.75
CA ALA A 453 -38.23 4.22 14.01
C ALA A 453 -37.89 5.12 15.23
N ASN A 454 -36.94 4.72 16.08
CA ASN A 454 -36.46 5.52 17.21
C ASN A 454 -35.30 6.47 16.82
N SER A 455 -34.66 6.30 15.66
CA SER A 455 -33.59 7.17 15.15
C SER A 455 -34.06 8.64 15.01
N GLU A 456 -35.34 8.83 14.70
CA GLU A 456 -35.99 10.15 14.59
C GLU A 456 -36.05 10.93 15.92
N SER A 457 -36.03 10.22 17.06
CA SER A 457 -36.11 10.80 18.40
C SER A 457 -34.76 11.26 18.97
N LEU A 458 -33.65 10.71 18.46
CA LEU A 458 -32.30 10.92 18.99
C LEU A 458 -31.59 12.18 18.44
N LEU A 459 -32.11 12.80 17.38
CA LEU A 459 -31.44 13.87 16.62
C LEU A 459 -32.18 15.21 16.61
N HIS A 460 -33.33 15.32 17.29
CA HIS A 460 -34.17 16.53 17.23
C HIS A 460 -34.46 17.00 15.79
N VAL A 461 -34.85 16.08 14.89
CA VAL A 461 -35.22 16.42 13.51
C VAL A 461 -36.38 17.43 13.53
N PRO A 462 -36.23 18.62 12.91
CA PRO A 462 -37.29 19.61 12.82
C PRO A 462 -38.60 19.03 12.25
N VAL A 463 -39.73 19.40 12.85
CA VAL A 463 -41.05 18.83 12.53
C VAL A 463 -41.45 19.08 11.07
N ASP A 464 -40.99 20.19 10.51
CA ASP A 464 -41.23 20.66 9.15
C ASP A 464 -40.47 19.90 8.07
N ILE A 465 -39.33 19.26 8.38
CA ILE A 465 -38.55 18.49 7.41
C ILE A 465 -38.77 16.97 7.54
N ARG A 466 -39.29 16.52 8.68
CA ARG A 466 -39.51 15.11 9.00
C ARG A 466 -40.25 14.32 7.92
N ASN A 467 -41.32 14.90 7.38
CA ASN A 467 -42.16 14.25 6.36
C ASN A 467 -41.46 14.06 5.00
N ARG A 468 -40.25 14.62 4.81
CA ARG A 468 -39.48 14.55 3.56
C ARG A 468 -38.32 13.55 3.62
N ILE A 469 -38.01 13.02 4.82
CA ILE A 469 -36.95 12.03 4.99
C ILE A 469 -37.60 10.66 5.23
N LYS A 470 -37.49 9.78 4.24
CA LYS A 470 -37.89 8.38 4.36
C LYS A 470 -36.71 7.57 4.90
N TRP A 471 -36.89 7.05 6.09
CA TRP A 471 -35.94 6.16 6.76
C TRP A 471 -36.11 4.72 6.22
N GLN A 472 -35.07 4.15 5.64
CA GLN A 472 -35.10 2.82 5.02
C GLN A 472 -33.93 1.95 5.52
N VAL A 473 -34.23 0.80 6.13
CA VAL A 473 -33.21 -0.21 6.41
C VAL A 473 -32.71 -0.79 5.09
N HIS A 474 -31.41 -0.71 4.84
CA HIS A 474 -30.79 -1.29 3.65
C HIS A 474 -29.31 -1.59 3.88
N ASP A 475 -28.88 -2.79 3.51
CA ASP A 475 -27.47 -3.15 3.36
C ASP A 475 -27.01 -2.76 1.96
N PHE A 476 -26.01 -1.90 1.84
CA PHE A 476 -25.48 -1.46 0.54
C PHE A 476 -24.75 -2.58 -0.24
N TYR A 477 -24.50 -3.74 0.38
CA TYR A 477 -24.06 -4.95 -0.31
C TYR A 477 -25.20 -5.69 -1.00
N ASP A 478 -26.46 -5.35 -0.75
CA ASP A 478 -27.62 -5.88 -1.46
C ASP A 478 -28.00 -5.00 -2.67
N SER A 479 -28.85 -5.53 -3.56
CA SER A 479 -29.36 -4.75 -4.68
C SER A 479 -30.10 -3.49 -4.20
N GLN A 480 -29.72 -2.34 -4.72
CA GLN A 480 -30.22 -1.04 -4.31
C GLN A 480 -31.75 -0.93 -4.57
N PRO A 481 -32.61 -0.80 -3.53
CA PRO A 481 -34.06 -0.92 -3.65
C PRO A 481 -34.74 0.32 -4.22
N VAL A 482 -34.14 1.51 -4.08
CA VAL A 482 -34.67 2.72 -4.69
C VAL A 482 -34.11 2.80 -6.09
N LYS A 483 -34.96 2.63 -7.11
CA LYS A 483 -34.59 2.68 -8.52
C LYS A 483 -34.91 4.05 -9.11
N GLY A 484 -33.99 4.59 -9.90
CA GLY A 484 -34.18 5.83 -10.66
C GLY A 484 -34.26 7.09 -9.81
N ALA A 485 -33.63 7.13 -8.64
CA ALA A 485 -33.53 8.38 -7.87
C ALA A 485 -32.69 9.42 -8.60
N ASP A 486 -32.95 10.70 -8.36
CA ASP A 486 -32.28 11.79 -9.07
C ASP A 486 -30.83 11.93 -8.62
N LEU A 487 -30.53 11.60 -7.36
CA LEU A 487 -29.16 11.51 -6.85
C LEU A 487 -29.00 10.34 -5.85
N TYR A 488 -27.89 9.61 -5.97
CA TYR A 488 -27.38 8.68 -4.96
C TYR A 488 -26.12 9.30 -4.35
N LEU A 489 -26.14 9.53 -3.03
CA LEU A 489 -25.05 10.09 -2.26
C LEU A 489 -24.36 8.94 -1.50
N ILE A 490 -23.05 8.84 -1.66
CA ILE A 490 -22.17 8.02 -0.83
C ILE A 490 -21.21 8.98 -0.12
N SER A 491 -21.12 8.92 1.20
CA SER A 491 -20.27 9.84 1.96
C SER A 491 -19.59 9.11 3.11
N GLN A 492 -18.26 9.06 3.07
CA GLN A 492 -17.41 8.37 4.04
C GLN A 492 -17.72 6.87 4.16
N ILE A 493 -17.85 6.19 3.01
CA ILE A 493 -18.15 4.75 2.97
C ILE A 493 -17.06 3.99 2.22
N LEU A 494 -16.73 4.38 1.00
CA LEU A 494 -15.76 3.65 0.17
C LEU A 494 -14.35 3.70 0.76
N MET A 495 -14.02 4.76 1.51
CA MET A 495 -12.74 4.92 2.21
C MET A 495 -12.49 3.86 3.28
N ASP A 496 -13.54 3.25 3.84
CA ASP A 496 -13.46 2.22 4.88
C ASP A 496 -13.51 0.80 4.30
N HIS A 497 -13.56 0.67 2.97
CA HIS A 497 -13.78 -0.59 2.28
C HIS A 497 -12.67 -0.94 1.28
N GLN A 498 -12.35 -2.23 1.20
CA GLN A 498 -11.41 -2.75 0.21
C GLN A 498 -12.02 -2.71 -1.21
N PHE A 499 -11.17 -2.73 -2.23
CA PHE A 499 -11.57 -2.58 -3.63
C PHE A 499 -12.75 -3.47 -4.06
N ASP A 500 -12.73 -4.76 -3.71
CA ASP A 500 -13.80 -5.70 -4.08
C ASP A 500 -15.15 -5.34 -3.46
N ALA A 501 -15.14 -4.82 -2.24
CA ALA A 501 -16.34 -4.36 -1.54
C ALA A 501 -16.87 -3.08 -2.19
N CYS A 502 -16.00 -2.09 -2.46
CA CYS A 502 -16.36 -0.87 -3.17
C CYS A 502 -16.98 -1.17 -4.54
N ARG A 503 -16.43 -2.14 -5.27
CA ARG A 503 -16.97 -2.59 -6.57
C ARG A 503 -18.41 -3.10 -6.45
N VAL A 504 -18.70 -3.94 -5.46
CA VAL A 504 -20.06 -4.50 -5.26
C VAL A 504 -21.06 -3.38 -4.92
N ILE A 505 -20.68 -2.48 -4.00
CA ILE A 505 -21.51 -1.32 -3.60
C ILE A 505 -21.84 -0.46 -4.82
N MET A 506 -20.80 -0.09 -5.58
CA MET A 506 -20.94 0.73 -6.78
C MET A 506 -21.77 0.05 -7.87
N GLN A 507 -21.62 -1.27 -8.04
CA GLN A 507 -22.39 -2.04 -9.01
C GLN A 507 -23.89 -1.97 -8.70
N HIS A 508 -24.29 -2.22 -7.45
CA HIS A 508 -25.72 -2.19 -7.08
C HIS A 508 -26.34 -0.79 -7.22
N ILE A 509 -25.58 0.27 -6.92
CA ILE A 509 -26.04 1.65 -7.11
C ILE A 509 -26.20 1.95 -8.60
N VAL A 510 -25.20 1.64 -9.43
CA VAL A 510 -25.26 1.86 -10.88
C VAL A 510 -26.41 1.09 -11.53
N GLU A 511 -26.69 -0.14 -11.09
CA GLU A 511 -27.84 -0.93 -11.57
C GLU A 511 -29.19 -0.33 -11.16
N ALA A 512 -29.23 0.52 -10.13
CA ALA A 512 -30.44 1.21 -9.71
C ALA A 512 -30.63 2.58 -10.38
N MET A 513 -29.57 3.20 -10.86
CA MET A 513 -29.60 4.51 -11.48
C MET A 513 -30.41 4.52 -12.78
N ASN A 514 -31.13 5.61 -13.02
CA ASN A 514 -31.60 5.97 -14.35
C ASN A 514 -30.40 6.50 -15.15
N PRO A 515 -30.03 5.86 -16.27
CA PRO A 515 -28.81 6.22 -17.01
C PRO A 515 -28.83 7.63 -17.61
N ASN A 516 -30.01 8.25 -17.74
CA ASN A 516 -30.18 9.57 -18.38
C ASN A 516 -30.38 10.71 -17.37
N HIS A 517 -30.53 10.40 -16.07
CA HIS A 517 -30.96 11.41 -15.10
C HIS A 517 -30.32 11.29 -13.73
N SER A 518 -30.04 10.08 -13.25
CA SER A 518 -29.50 9.87 -11.91
C SER A 518 -28.05 10.33 -11.82
N VAL A 519 -27.74 11.04 -10.74
CA VAL A 519 -26.37 11.46 -10.38
C VAL A 519 -25.84 10.56 -9.27
N LEU A 520 -24.57 10.19 -9.32
CA LEU A 520 -23.87 9.55 -8.21
C LEU A 520 -22.85 10.51 -7.63
N LEU A 521 -23.08 10.96 -6.40
CA LEU A 521 -22.20 11.87 -5.68
C LEU A 521 -21.41 11.09 -4.63
N ILE A 522 -20.08 11.12 -4.72
CA ILE A 522 -19.18 10.44 -3.77
C ILE A 522 -18.40 11.50 -2.99
N SER A 523 -18.56 11.49 -1.67
CA SER A 523 -17.99 12.46 -0.73
C SER A 523 -17.14 11.74 0.33
N ASP A 524 -15.99 11.22 -0.10
CA ASP A 524 -15.06 10.47 0.73
C ASP A 524 -13.72 11.21 0.88
N TYR A 525 -13.04 11.02 2.02
CA TYR A 525 -11.71 11.58 2.24
C TYR A 525 -10.67 10.81 1.44
N MET A 526 -10.08 11.47 0.44
CA MET A 526 -8.89 10.99 -0.25
C MET A 526 -7.70 11.81 0.20
N SER A 527 -6.78 11.22 0.96
CA SER A 527 -5.54 11.90 1.35
C SER A 527 -4.80 12.42 0.10
N PRO A 528 -4.53 13.72 0.00
CA PRO A 528 -3.61 14.24 -1.00
C PRO A 528 -2.21 13.78 -0.56
N GLY A 529 -1.79 12.61 -1.06
CA GLY A 529 -0.60 11.92 -0.62
C GLY A 529 0.65 12.81 -0.55
N GLU A 530 1.05 13.14 0.67
CA GLU A 530 2.47 13.25 1.01
C GLU A 530 2.95 11.83 1.33
N GLU A 531 4.11 11.47 0.76
CA GLU A 531 4.77 10.15 0.80
C GLU A 531 4.26 9.09 -0.21
N ASP A 532 5.23 8.30 -0.71
CA ASP A 532 5.20 7.30 -1.79
C ASP A 532 4.24 6.10 -1.59
N TYR A 533 3.06 6.29 -0.98
CA TYR A 533 2.12 5.22 -0.65
C TYR A 533 0.96 4.99 -1.64
N LEU A 534 0.90 5.72 -2.75
CA LEU A 534 -0.17 5.51 -3.75
C LEU A 534 0.38 4.77 -4.97
N SER A 535 0.11 3.46 -5.06
CA SER A 535 0.52 2.62 -6.18
C SER A 535 -0.03 3.14 -7.52
N PRO A 536 0.64 2.87 -8.66
CA PRO A 536 0.07 3.00 -10.00
C PRO A 536 -1.34 2.44 -10.17
N THR A 537 -1.75 1.45 -9.37
CA THR A 537 -3.16 1.00 -9.25
C THR A 537 -4.12 2.11 -8.86
N ILE A 538 -3.77 2.98 -7.91
CA ILE A 538 -4.62 4.10 -7.48
C ILE A 538 -4.60 5.23 -8.52
N ASN A 539 -3.52 5.40 -9.29
CA ASN A 539 -3.53 6.33 -10.44
C ASN A 539 -4.36 5.80 -11.62
N ALA A 540 -4.32 4.49 -11.90
CA ALA A 540 -5.19 3.84 -12.88
C ALA A 540 -6.66 3.90 -12.46
N LEU A 541 -6.93 3.69 -11.16
CA LEU A 541 -8.26 3.84 -10.57
C LEU A 541 -8.73 5.30 -10.57
N LYS A 542 -7.85 6.28 -10.29
CA LYS A 542 -8.16 7.72 -10.43
C LYS A 542 -8.51 8.10 -11.86
N ILE A 543 -7.79 7.57 -12.86
CA ILE A 543 -8.10 7.82 -14.29
C ILE A 543 -9.39 7.11 -14.71
N HIS A 544 -9.65 5.90 -14.21
CA HIS A 544 -10.88 5.14 -14.48
C HIS A 544 -12.11 5.75 -13.78
N ILE A 545 -11.95 6.24 -12.56
CA ILE A 545 -12.99 6.95 -11.81
C ILE A 545 -13.21 8.35 -12.39
N MET A 546 -12.17 9.09 -12.78
CA MET A 546 -12.33 10.37 -13.50
C MET A 546 -12.97 10.17 -14.88
N SER A 547 -12.70 9.04 -15.56
CA SER A 547 -13.37 8.72 -16.82
C SER A 547 -14.81 8.22 -16.62
N ILE A 548 -15.14 7.53 -15.53
CA ILE A 548 -16.53 7.13 -15.23
C ILE A 548 -17.36 8.32 -14.70
N LEU A 549 -16.82 9.11 -13.77
CA LEU A 549 -17.51 10.22 -13.12
C LEU A 549 -17.55 11.49 -14.01
N GLY A 550 -16.49 11.79 -14.77
CA GLY A 550 -16.44 12.98 -15.61
C GLY A 550 -17.07 12.83 -17.00
N LEU A 551 -17.28 11.59 -17.50
CA LEU A 551 -17.78 11.37 -18.87
C LEU A 551 -19.25 10.97 -18.94
N ARG A 552 -19.84 10.40 -17.88
CA ARG A 552 -21.29 10.16 -17.83
C ARG A 552 -22.09 11.46 -17.78
N ASP A 553 -21.60 12.45 -17.03
CA ASP A 553 -22.18 13.81 -17.01
C ASP A 553 -22.11 14.53 -18.37
N ASN A 554 -21.18 14.12 -19.25
CA ASN A 554 -21.02 14.66 -20.60
C ASN A 554 -21.54 13.72 -21.69
N GLY A 555 -22.19 12.59 -21.36
CA GLY A 555 -22.86 11.67 -22.29
C GLY A 555 -21.96 10.66 -23.04
N GLY A 556 -20.69 10.47 -22.67
CA GLY A 556 -19.77 9.54 -23.32
C GLY A 556 -19.49 8.26 -22.53
N VAL A 557 -19.22 7.15 -23.24
CA VAL A 557 -18.78 5.88 -22.64
C VAL A 557 -17.27 5.72 -22.85
N PRO A 558 -16.44 5.69 -21.78
CA PRO A 558 -15.01 5.45 -21.93
C PRO A 558 -14.72 4.00 -22.36
N ALA A 559 -13.74 3.84 -23.24
CA ALA A 559 -13.22 2.54 -23.63
C ALA A 559 -11.69 2.54 -23.53
N THR A 560 -11.15 2.20 -22.36
CA THR A 560 -9.68 2.08 -22.19
C THR A 560 -9.18 0.87 -22.96
N ILE A 561 -8.04 1.01 -23.66
CA ILE A 561 -7.49 0.01 -24.58
C ILE A 561 -6.11 -0.43 -24.10
N GLY A 562 -5.83 -1.73 -24.21
CA GLY A 562 -4.51 -2.31 -23.92
C GLY A 562 -4.44 -3.79 -24.29
N ILE A 563 -3.34 -4.46 -23.94
CA ILE A 563 -3.15 -5.91 -24.15
C ILE A 563 -3.06 -6.61 -22.79
N LEU A 564 -3.90 -7.62 -22.56
CA LEU A 564 -3.83 -8.49 -21.37
C LEU A 564 -3.73 -9.94 -21.79
N ASN A 565 -2.77 -10.66 -21.21
CA ASN A 565 -2.55 -12.08 -21.50
C ASN A 565 -2.45 -12.37 -23.02
N GLY A 566 -1.82 -11.45 -23.76
CA GLY A 566 -1.66 -11.51 -25.21
C GLY A 566 -2.96 -11.29 -26.00
N GLN A 567 -4.01 -10.71 -25.40
CA GLN A 567 -5.26 -10.37 -26.07
C GLN A 567 -5.50 -8.87 -26.02
N ALA A 568 -5.83 -8.28 -27.17
CA ALA A 568 -6.26 -6.89 -27.23
C ALA A 568 -7.62 -6.73 -26.55
N ARG A 569 -7.73 -5.72 -25.67
CA ARG A 569 -8.95 -5.35 -24.97
C ARG A 569 -9.31 -3.92 -25.33
N VAL A 570 -10.56 -3.72 -25.72
CA VAL A 570 -11.16 -2.40 -25.97
C VAL A 570 -12.33 -2.25 -25.00
N GLY A 571 -12.21 -1.32 -24.05
CA GLY A 571 -13.12 -1.24 -22.91
C GLY A 571 -12.68 -2.18 -21.77
N MET A 572 -11.47 -1.97 -21.27
CA MET A 572 -10.98 -2.69 -20.10
C MET A 572 -11.84 -2.40 -18.85
N SER A 573 -12.15 -3.47 -18.12
CA SER A 573 -12.72 -3.41 -16.78
C SER A 573 -11.72 -2.82 -15.76
N ALA A 574 -12.22 -2.44 -14.58
CA ALA A 574 -11.38 -1.92 -13.51
C ALA A 574 -10.36 -2.97 -13.03
N GLU A 575 -10.74 -4.25 -13.03
CA GLU A 575 -9.88 -5.38 -12.68
C GLU A 575 -8.76 -5.56 -13.70
N GLU A 576 -9.11 -5.53 -15.00
CA GLU A 576 -8.16 -5.62 -16.10
C GLU A 576 -7.15 -4.46 -16.09
N LEU A 577 -7.60 -3.24 -15.76
CA LEU A 577 -6.72 -2.08 -15.59
C LEU A 577 -5.80 -2.20 -14.38
N THR A 578 -6.31 -2.75 -13.28
CA THR A 578 -5.54 -3.03 -12.06
C THR A 578 -4.46 -4.07 -12.32
N GLU A 579 -4.81 -5.15 -13.02
CA GLU A 579 -3.88 -6.19 -13.47
C GLU A 579 -2.77 -5.56 -14.34
N LEU A 580 -3.13 -4.79 -15.37
CA LEU A 580 -2.16 -4.14 -16.24
C LEU A 580 -1.24 -3.15 -15.47
N ALA A 581 -1.79 -2.38 -14.54
CA ALA A 581 -1.04 -1.43 -13.73
C ALA A 581 -0.05 -2.13 -12.78
N SER A 582 -0.51 -3.17 -12.07
CA SER A 582 0.34 -3.96 -11.16
C SER A 582 1.47 -4.69 -11.90
N CYS A 583 1.21 -5.22 -13.10
CA CYS A 583 2.25 -5.82 -13.93
C CYS A 583 3.29 -4.79 -14.40
N SER A 584 2.87 -3.53 -14.61
CA SER A 584 3.77 -2.44 -15.01
C SER A 584 4.75 -2.07 -13.89
N GLU A 585 4.31 -2.14 -12.63
CA GLU A 585 5.17 -1.92 -11.45
C GLU A 585 6.31 -2.96 -11.37
N ASN A 586 6.03 -4.19 -11.78
CA ASN A 586 6.99 -5.29 -11.80
C ASN A 586 7.88 -5.32 -13.05
N GLY A 587 7.77 -4.32 -13.94
CA GLY A 587 8.53 -4.25 -15.19
C GLY A 587 8.15 -5.30 -16.25
N THR A 588 6.98 -5.92 -16.11
CA THR A 588 6.53 -7.06 -16.95
C THR A 588 5.59 -6.65 -18.09
N VAL A 589 5.31 -5.35 -18.24
CA VAL A 589 4.43 -4.81 -19.29
C VAL A 589 5.26 -4.28 -20.45
N LEU A 590 4.96 -4.75 -21.66
CA LEU A 590 5.57 -4.26 -22.89
C LEU A 590 4.94 -2.93 -23.32
N LYS A 591 5.75 -2.00 -23.83
CA LYS A 591 5.24 -0.82 -24.55
C LYS A 591 4.92 -1.26 -25.99
N VAL A 592 3.64 -1.24 -26.36
CA VAL A 592 3.15 -1.83 -27.62
C VAL A 592 2.79 -0.73 -28.62
N SER A 593 3.61 -0.56 -29.66
CA SER A 593 3.28 0.22 -30.85
C SER A 593 2.59 -0.66 -31.90
N ARG A 594 2.09 -0.07 -33.00
CA ARG A 594 1.36 -0.83 -34.03
C ARG A 594 2.15 -2.04 -34.55
N ARG A 595 3.47 -1.91 -34.74
CA ARG A 595 4.32 -3.01 -35.21
C ARG A 595 4.38 -4.19 -34.24
N ASP A 596 4.14 -3.94 -32.96
CA ASP A 596 4.28 -4.90 -31.88
C ASP A 596 2.99 -5.70 -31.64
N LEU A 597 1.83 -5.21 -32.12
CA LEU A 597 0.52 -5.84 -31.94
C LEU A 597 0.50 -7.30 -32.39
N GLY A 598 1.02 -7.60 -33.57
CA GLY A 598 1.08 -8.97 -34.09
C GLY A 598 1.98 -9.88 -33.28
N TYR A 599 3.11 -9.35 -32.77
CA TYR A 599 4.06 -10.09 -31.96
C TYR A 599 3.45 -10.49 -30.61
N ILE A 600 2.94 -9.51 -29.86
CA ILE A 600 2.40 -9.76 -28.52
C ILE A 600 1.14 -10.61 -28.56
N CYS A 601 0.25 -10.39 -29.54
CA CYS A 601 -0.95 -11.20 -29.69
C CYS A 601 -0.63 -12.62 -30.18
N GLY A 602 0.31 -12.77 -31.12
CA GLY A 602 0.75 -14.07 -31.62
C GLY A 602 1.42 -14.92 -30.53
N LEU A 603 2.23 -14.32 -29.67
CA LEU A 603 2.79 -15.01 -28.50
C LEU A 603 1.71 -15.38 -27.47
N GLY A 604 0.70 -14.54 -27.30
CA GLY A 604 -0.52 -14.85 -26.56
C GLY A 604 -1.17 -16.15 -27.04
N MET A 605 -1.41 -16.25 -28.34
CA MET A 605 -1.98 -17.45 -28.97
C MET A 605 -1.08 -18.69 -28.83
N ALA A 606 0.24 -18.50 -28.77
CA ALA A 606 1.20 -19.56 -28.50
C ALA A 606 1.31 -19.94 -27.01
N GLY A 607 0.44 -19.39 -26.14
CA GLY A 607 0.34 -19.73 -24.72
C GLY A 607 1.16 -18.85 -23.78
N LYS A 608 1.83 -17.81 -24.27
CA LYS A 608 2.58 -16.87 -23.40
C LYS A 608 1.65 -15.80 -22.84
N ARG A 609 1.63 -15.63 -21.52
CA ARG A 609 0.88 -14.56 -20.86
C ARG A 609 1.70 -13.28 -20.82
N LEU A 610 1.47 -12.39 -21.78
CA LEU A 610 2.15 -11.10 -21.90
C LEU A 610 1.15 -9.95 -21.78
N HIS A 611 1.53 -8.89 -21.07
CA HIS A 611 0.73 -7.69 -20.91
C HIS A 611 1.38 -6.54 -21.68
N GLY A 612 0.57 -5.59 -22.16
CA GLY A 612 1.06 -4.52 -23.00
C GLY A 612 0.27 -3.22 -22.84
N GLY A 613 0.99 -2.14 -22.52
CA GLY A 613 0.47 -0.78 -22.59
C GLY A 613 0.58 -0.26 -24.02
N THR A 614 -0.53 0.10 -24.65
CA THR A 614 -0.55 0.53 -26.04
C THR A 614 -0.14 1.99 -26.19
N THR A 615 0.71 2.30 -27.18
CA THR A 615 0.96 3.68 -27.62
C THR A 615 -0.26 4.22 -28.36
N ILE A 616 -0.22 5.50 -28.77
CA ILE A 616 -1.31 6.10 -29.56
C ILE A 616 -1.48 5.33 -30.87
N SER A 617 -0.40 5.01 -31.59
CA SER A 617 -0.48 4.25 -32.84
C SER A 617 -1.18 2.88 -32.71
N ALA A 618 -0.89 2.12 -31.65
CA ALA A 618 -1.55 0.84 -31.40
C ALA A 618 -3.01 1.03 -30.95
N THR A 619 -3.26 2.04 -30.12
CA THR A 619 -4.59 2.39 -29.62
C THR A 619 -5.51 2.79 -30.78
N MET A 620 -5.02 3.60 -31.73
CA MET A 620 -5.76 3.99 -32.93
C MET A 620 -6.17 2.78 -33.77
N ALA A 621 -5.23 1.86 -34.03
CA ALA A 621 -5.51 0.66 -34.79
C ALA A 621 -6.61 -0.19 -34.14
N LEU A 622 -6.53 -0.43 -32.83
CA LEU A 622 -7.50 -1.23 -32.08
C LEU A 622 -8.85 -0.53 -31.93
N ALA A 623 -8.85 0.78 -31.65
CA ALA A 623 -10.05 1.60 -31.55
C ALA A 623 -10.82 1.61 -32.86
N HIS A 624 -10.14 1.82 -33.99
CA HIS A 624 -10.76 1.81 -35.31
C HIS A 624 -11.34 0.43 -35.65
N LEU A 625 -10.64 -0.66 -35.32
CA LEU A 625 -11.17 -2.03 -35.47
C LEU A 625 -12.45 -2.26 -34.63
N ALA A 626 -12.57 -1.59 -33.49
CA ALA A 626 -13.75 -1.64 -32.63
C ALA A 626 -14.85 -0.63 -33.00
N GLY A 627 -14.67 0.15 -34.08
CA GLY A 627 -15.63 1.16 -34.51
C GLY A 627 -15.60 2.47 -33.72
N ILE A 628 -14.61 2.66 -32.85
CA ILE A 628 -14.41 3.91 -32.11
C ILE A 628 -13.75 4.93 -33.06
N ARG A 629 -14.32 6.13 -33.14
CA ARG A 629 -13.88 7.19 -34.08
C ARG A 629 -13.12 8.34 -33.42
N ILE A 630 -13.13 8.43 -32.09
CA ILE A 630 -12.52 9.55 -31.34
C ILE A 630 -11.74 8.99 -30.16
N ILE A 631 -10.50 9.44 -30.00
CA ILE A 631 -9.62 9.12 -28.87
C ILE A 631 -9.16 10.43 -28.22
N GLY A 632 -9.31 10.53 -26.89
CA GLY A 632 -8.68 11.58 -26.08
C GLY A 632 -7.38 11.08 -25.45
N THR A 633 -6.30 11.85 -25.56
CA THR A 633 -5.00 11.53 -24.96
C THR A 633 -4.28 12.80 -24.50
N SER A 634 -3.19 12.67 -23.75
CA SER A 634 -2.45 13.84 -23.27
C SER A 634 -1.73 14.57 -24.41
N GLY A 635 -0.85 13.87 -25.13
CA GLY A 635 0.00 14.45 -26.15
C GLY A 635 0.47 13.43 -27.18
N LEU A 636 0.39 13.80 -28.46
CA LEU A 636 0.82 12.98 -29.58
C LEU A 636 2.34 12.73 -29.54
N GLY A 637 2.81 11.59 -30.05
CA GLY A 637 4.19 11.49 -30.52
C GLY A 637 4.44 12.40 -31.73
N GLY A 638 5.67 12.46 -32.22
CA GLY A 638 5.98 13.34 -33.34
C GLY A 638 7.37 13.14 -33.90
N VAL A 639 7.83 14.14 -34.67
CA VAL A 639 9.20 14.18 -35.18
C VAL A 639 10.11 14.62 -34.05
N HIS A 640 11.16 13.85 -33.75
CA HIS A 640 12.14 14.23 -32.74
C HIS A 640 13.04 15.36 -33.25
N ARG A 641 13.60 16.17 -32.34
CA ARG A 641 14.64 17.15 -32.71
C ARG A 641 15.86 16.41 -33.27
N GLY A 642 16.38 16.83 -34.42
CA GLY A 642 17.48 16.16 -35.13
C GLY A 642 17.05 14.98 -36.03
N ALA A 643 15.75 14.73 -36.19
CA ALA A 643 15.22 13.64 -37.02
C ALA A 643 15.52 13.78 -38.51
N GLU A 644 15.91 14.96 -39.01
CA GLU A 644 16.43 15.11 -40.38
C GLU A 644 17.69 14.25 -40.63
N SER A 645 18.39 13.87 -39.57
CA SER A 645 19.56 12.97 -39.62
C SER A 645 19.26 11.61 -39.00
N SER A 646 18.60 11.57 -37.84
CA SER A 646 18.37 10.31 -37.10
C SER A 646 17.18 9.50 -37.62
N MET A 647 16.26 10.14 -38.35
CA MET A 647 14.98 9.58 -38.76
C MET A 647 14.11 9.06 -37.59
N ASP A 648 14.35 9.57 -36.37
CA ASP A 648 13.54 9.23 -35.19
C ASP A 648 12.18 9.95 -35.24
N ILE A 649 11.20 9.26 -35.82
CA ILE A 649 9.85 9.78 -36.07
C ILE A 649 8.85 8.80 -35.47
N SER A 650 7.94 9.30 -34.64
CA SER A 650 6.91 8.47 -34.00
C SER A 650 6.00 7.82 -35.05
N ALA A 651 5.72 6.54 -34.85
CA ALA A 651 4.73 5.79 -35.62
C ALA A 651 3.30 6.36 -35.51
N ASP A 652 3.04 7.21 -34.51
CA ASP A 652 1.74 7.89 -34.35
C ASP A 652 1.39 8.74 -35.58
N LEU A 653 2.37 9.40 -36.21
CA LEU A 653 2.14 10.28 -37.35
C LEU A 653 1.76 9.50 -38.61
N THR A 654 2.51 8.44 -38.91
CA THR A 654 2.18 7.52 -40.02
C THR A 654 0.86 6.80 -39.77
N GLU A 655 0.54 6.52 -38.51
CA GLU A 655 -0.74 5.90 -38.16
C GLU A 655 -1.91 6.84 -38.45
N LEU A 656 -1.80 8.13 -38.11
CA LEU A 656 -2.78 9.14 -38.49
C LEU A 656 -2.94 9.24 -40.01
N GLY A 657 -1.89 8.98 -40.81
CA GLY A 657 -2.00 8.98 -42.27
C GLY A 657 -2.85 7.83 -42.86
N ARG A 658 -3.10 6.75 -42.10
CA ARG A 658 -3.72 5.52 -42.64
C ARG A 658 -4.87 4.94 -41.84
N THR A 659 -5.17 5.49 -40.66
CA THR A 659 -6.27 5.03 -39.80
C THR A 659 -7.24 6.21 -39.62
N PRO A 660 -8.48 6.12 -40.16
CA PRO A 660 -9.44 7.22 -40.16
C PRO A 660 -10.12 7.35 -38.79
N ILE A 661 -9.36 7.90 -37.85
CA ILE A 661 -9.78 8.16 -36.47
C ILE A 661 -9.36 9.57 -36.06
N THR A 662 -10.13 10.17 -35.17
CA THR A 662 -9.83 11.49 -34.61
C THR A 662 -9.05 11.34 -33.30
N VAL A 663 -7.93 12.03 -33.18
CA VAL A 663 -7.14 12.09 -31.95
C VAL A 663 -7.21 13.51 -31.40
N ILE A 664 -7.66 13.64 -30.14
CA ILE A 664 -7.66 14.90 -29.41
C ILE A 664 -6.56 14.88 -28.37
N SER A 665 -5.66 15.86 -28.42
CA SER A 665 -4.54 15.98 -27.47
C SER A 665 -4.08 17.44 -27.33
N SER A 666 -3.23 17.74 -26.36
CA SER A 666 -2.64 19.08 -26.22
C SER A 666 -1.42 19.25 -27.12
N GLY A 667 -1.61 19.00 -28.41
CA GLY A 667 -0.55 19.00 -29.41
C GLY A 667 0.30 17.73 -29.35
N CYS A 668 1.57 17.83 -29.76
CA CYS A 668 2.58 16.80 -29.55
C CYS A 668 3.41 17.12 -28.29
N LYS A 669 4.07 16.11 -27.72
CA LYS A 669 4.90 16.26 -26.51
C LYS A 669 5.94 17.37 -26.70
N SER A 670 6.12 18.19 -25.66
CA SER A 670 6.85 19.47 -25.74
C SER A 670 8.32 19.36 -26.19
N PHE A 671 8.97 18.22 -25.97
CA PHE A 671 10.36 17.98 -26.36
C PHE A 671 10.54 17.61 -27.85
N LEU A 672 9.45 17.47 -28.60
CA LEU A 672 9.46 17.15 -30.03
C LEU A 672 9.65 18.41 -30.89
N ASP A 673 9.86 18.21 -32.18
CA ASP A 673 9.94 19.28 -33.18
C ASP A 673 8.53 19.54 -33.76
N ILE A 674 7.88 20.60 -33.26
CA ILE A 674 6.51 20.96 -33.66
C ILE A 674 6.43 21.32 -35.16
N PRO A 675 7.25 22.24 -35.71
CA PRO A 675 7.20 22.55 -37.14
C PRO A 675 7.32 21.31 -38.02
N ARG A 676 8.34 20.45 -37.78
CA ARG A 676 8.51 19.24 -38.59
C ARG A 676 7.40 18.22 -38.38
N THR A 677 6.82 18.16 -37.19
CA THR A 677 5.65 17.30 -36.91
C THR A 677 4.45 17.74 -37.76
N LEU A 678 4.18 19.04 -37.87
CA LEU A 678 3.10 19.57 -38.69
C LEU A 678 3.33 19.31 -40.19
N GLU A 679 4.55 19.54 -40.68
CA GLU A 679 4.95 19.23 -42.07
C GLU A 679 4.80 17.74 -42.40
N TYR A 680 5.15 16.86 -41.46
CA TYR A 680 4.98 15.43 -41.64
C TYR A 680 3.49 15.04 -41.69
N LEU A 681 2.66 15.61 -40.81
CA LEU A 681 1.22 15.38 -40.79
C LEU A 681 0.54 15.89 -42.07
N GLU A 682 0.95 17.05 -42.57
CA GLU A 682 0.54 17.55 -43.89
C GLU A 682 0.88 16.53 -44.99
N THR A 683 2.12 16.04 -45.00
CA THR A 683 2.58 15.02 -45.96
C THR A 683 1.76 13.73 -45.87
N GLN A 684 1.30 13.36 -44.67
CA GLN A 684 0.43 12.19 -44.45
C GLN A 684 -1.05 12.47 -44.75
N GLY A 685 -1.41 13.67 -45.18
CA GLY A 685 -2.80 14.05 -45.47
C GLY A 685 -3.69 14.12 -44.23
N VAL A 686 -3.10 14.36 -43.05
CA VAL A 686 -3.83 14.44 -41.78
C VAL A 686 -4.38 15.85 -41.61
N CYS A 687 -5.67 15.97 -41.35
CA CYS A 687 -6.27 17.25 -40.98
C CYS A 687 -5.82 17.64 -39.56
N VAL A 688 -5.20 18.81 -39.40
CA VAL A 688 -4.78 19.33 -38.09
C VAL A 688 -5.48 20.65 -37.81
N ALA A 689 -6.21 20.72 -36.70
CA ALA A 689 -6.82 21.95 -36.23
C ALA A 689 -6.65 22.14 -34.73
N THR A 690 -6.66 23.38 -34.23
CA THR A 690 -6.59 23.69 -32.80
C THR A 690 -7.88 24.37 -32.35
N PHE A 691 -8.39 23.98 -31.18
CA PHE A 691 -9.52 24.67 -30.56
C PHE A 691 -9.17 26.12 -30.22
N ALA A 692 -10.04 27.04 -30.65
CA ALA A 692 -9.88 28.48 -30.48
C ALA A 692 -9.96 28.90 -29.02
N ASP A 693 -10.74 28.16 -28.21
CA ASP A 693 -10.90 28.33 -26.75
C ASP A 693 -10.96 29.81 -26.31
N ASP A 694 -11.95 30.51 -26.86
CA ASP A 694 -12.26 31.94 -26.71
C ASP A 694 -11.24 32.92 -27.30
N ARG A 695 -10.16 32.44 -27.93
CA ARG A 695 -9.21 33.26 -28.70
C ARG A 695 -9.73 33.51 -30.11
N ALA A 696 -9.55 34.73 -30.61
CA ALA A 696 -9.97 35.10 -31.96
C ALA A 696 -8.86 34.86 -33.01
N GLY A 697 -9.24 34.37 -34.18
CA GLY A 697 -8.35 34.21 -35.32
C GLY A 697 -7.41 33.00 -35.21
N ALA A 698 -6.29 33.05 -35.92
CA ALA A 698 -5.34 31.93 -35.98
C ALA A 698 -4.59 31.75 -34.65
N VAL A 699 -4.87 30.65 -33.95
CA VAL A 699 -4.23 30.28 -32.70
C VAL A 699 -2.95 29.47 -32.91
N ASP A 700 -2.11 29.42 -31.88
CA ASP A 700 -0.92 28.59 -31.88
C ASP A 700 -1.28 27.12 -31.66
N PHE A 701 -0.56 26.23 -32.32
CA PHE A 701 -0.58 24.81 -31.99
C PHE A 701 0.04 24.63 -30.60
N PRO A 702 -0.63 23.99 -29.63
CA PRO A 702 -0.12 23.87 -28.27
C PRO A 702 1.11 22.96 -28.19
N ALA A 703 2.03 23.27 -27.26
CA ALA A 703 3.24 22.51 -26.99
C ALA A 703 3.12 21.73 -25.67
N PHE A 704 2.07 20.91 -25.55
CA PHE A 704 1.80 20.07 -24.39
C PHE A 704 1.66 20.87 -23.08
N PHE A 705 2.74 21.05 -22.31
CA PHE A 705 2.75 21.86 -21.08
C PHE A 705 2.56 23.35 -21.33
N THR A 706 2.86 23.81 -22.55
CA THR A 706 2.81 25.22 -22.92
C THR A 706 1.63 25.46 -23.86
N ARG A 707 0.74 26.36 -23.47
CA ARG A 707 -0.47 26.71 -24.23
C ARG A 707 -0.18 27.27 -25.63
N ASP A 708 0.80 28.17 -25.74
CA ASP A 708 1.18 28.83 -26.99
C ASP A 708 2.63 28.48 -27.36
N SER A 709 2.82 27.72 -28.44
CA SER A 709 4.14 27.21 -28.84
C SER A 709 5.00 28.23 -29.61
N GLY A 710 4.40 29.30 -30.13
CA GLY A 710 4.99 30.17 -31.13
C GLY A 710 4.82 29.66 -32.57
N VAL A 711 4.21 28.48 -32.78
CA VAL A 711 3.94 27.89 -34.10
C VAL A 711 2.45 27.93 -34.36
N LYS A 712 2.04 28.51 -35.49
CA LYS A 712 0.62 28.62 -35.86
C LYS A 712 0.02 27.26 -36.22
N SER A 713 -1.19 27.00 -35.72
CA SER A 713 -1.95 25.82 -36.11
C SER A 713 -2.38 25.93 -37.59
N PRO A 714 -2.36 24.82 -38.37
CA PRO A 714 -2.79 24.85 -39.76
C PRO A 714 -4.25 25.32 -39.93
N GLN A 715 -5.14 24.86 -39.04
CA GLN A 715 -6.53 25.30 -38.96
C GLN A 715 -6.91 25.64 -37.52
N THR A 716 -7.98 26.41 -37.34
CA THR A 716 -8.57 26.74 -36.04
C THR A 716 -10.04 26.35 -36.06
N ILE A 717 -10.54 25.71 -35.00
CA ILE A 717 -11.95 25.31 -34.83
C ILE A 717 -12.52 26.00 -33.59
N CYS A 718 -13.77 26.44 -33.67
CA CYS A 718 -14.38 27.26 -32.63
C CYS A 718 -14.81 26.41 -31.43
N ASP A 719 -15.52 25.32 -31.70
CA ASP A 719 -16.19 24.51 -30.69
C ASP A 719 -16.30 23.03 -31.10
N GLU A 720 -16.88 22.22 -30.21
CA GLU A 720 -17.05 20.79 -30.41
C GLU A 720 -18.07 20.43 -31.50
N ALA A 721 -19.02 21.33 -31.81
CA ALA A 721 -19.99 21.11 -32.88
C ALA A 721 -19.34 21.24 -34.26
N GLU A 722 -18.45 22.23 -34.44
CA GLU A 722 -17.63 22.36 -35.64
C GLU A 722 -16.71 21.15 -35.81
N ALA A 723 -16.07 20.71 -34.73
CA ALA A 723 -15.25 19.50 -34.71
C ALA A 723 -16.05 18.27 -35.17
N ALA A 724 -17.26 18.07 -34.64
CA ALA A 724 -18.16 16.99 -35.03
C ALA A 724 -18.55 17.06 -36.52
N GLY A 725 -18.84 18.26 -37.03
CA GLY A 725 -19.14 18.45 -38.46
C GLY A 725 -17.99 18.07 -39.38
N ILE A 726 -16.75 18.40 -39.00
CA ILE A 726 -15.54 18.02 -39.74
C ILE A 726 -15.36 16.50 -39.73
N ILE A 727 -15.52 15.86 -38.57
CA ILE A 727 -15.40 14.39 -38.45
C ILE A 727 -16.46 13.70 -39.31
N TYR A 728 -17.71 14.18 -39.25
CA TYR A 728 -18.80 13.66 -40.05
C TYR A 728 -18.52 13.81 -41.56
N ALA A 729 -18.07 14.98 -42.01
CA ALA A 729 -17.71 15.19 -43.40
C ALA A 729 -16.57 14.25 -43.84
N GLN A 730 -15.53 14.11 -43.01
CA GLN A 730 -14.40 13.23 -43.31
C GLN A 730 -14.82 11.76 -43.42
N SER A 731 -15.75 11.27 -42.60
CA SER A 731 -16.22 9.88 -42.69
C SER A 731 -17.08 9.59 -43.93
N HIS A 732 -17.61 10.63 -44.59
CA HIS A 732 -18.39 10.52 -45.82
C HIS A 732 -17.56 10.77 -47.08
N LEU A 733 -16.33 11.25 -46.93
CA LEU A 733 -15.33 11.31 -47.99
C LEU A 733 -14.53 9.99 -47.98
N PRO A 734 -14.11 9.45 -49.13
CA PRO A 734 -13.32 8.22 -49.20
C PRO A 734 -11.85 8.49 -48.82
N LEU A 735 -11.63 9.06 -47.63
CA LEU A 735 -10.32 9.41 -47.07
C LEU A 735 -9.88 8.33 -46.07
N SER A 736 -8.59 7.97 -46.13
CA SER A 736 -7.99 6.98 -45.23
C SER A 736 -7.20 7.60 -44.08
N SER A 737 -7.02 8.92 -44.07
CA SER A 737 -6.33 9.64 -43.01
C SER A 737 -7.28 9.97 -41.86
N GLY A 738 -6.70 10.07 -40.67
CA GLY A 738 -7.34 10.56 -39.47
C GLY A 738 -7.32 12.08 -39.35
N ILE A 739 -7.72 12.55 -38.17
CA ILE A 739 -7.79 13.96 -37.81
C ILE A 739 -7.04 14.14 -36.50
N HIS A 740 -6.27 15.22 -36.38
CA HIS A 740 -5.68 15.66 -35.12
C HIS A 740 -6.32 16.98 -34.69
N PHE A 741 -7.05 16.96 -33.59
CA PHE A 741 -7.55 18.17 -32.95
C PHE A 741 -6.72 18.49 -31.72
N ALA A 742 -6.03 19.62 -31.75
CA ALA A 742 -5.23 20.08 -30.65
C ALA A 742 -6.09 20.89 -29.68
N ASN A 743 -6.14 20.46 -28.42
CA ASN A 743 -6.84 21.14 -27.33
C ASN A 743 -5.82 21.78 -26.38
N PRO A 744 -5.68 23.12 -26.41
CA PRO A 744 -4.70 23.83 -25.58
C PRO A 744 -4.91 23.59 -24.09
N ILE A 745 -3.82 23.48 -23.33
CA ILE A 745 -3.90 23.55 -21.87
C ILE A 745 -4.45 24.91 -21.45
N SER A 746 -5.32 24.95 -20.44
CA SER A 746 -5.85 26.22 -19.91
C SER A 746 -4.73 27.12 -19.39
N ALA A 747 -4.92 28.44 -19.45
CA ALA A 747 -3.94 29.42 -18.99
C ALA A 747 -3.48 29.20 -17.53
N GLU A 748 -4.37 28.74 -16.64
CA GLU A 748 -4.08 28.46 -15.23
C GLU A 748 -2.98 27.40 -15.03
N TYR A 749 -3.01 26.34 -15.85
CA TYR A 749 -2.10 25.19 -15.73
C TYR A 749 -0.94 25.24 -16.72
N SER A 750 -0.91 26.24 -17.62
CA SER A 750 0.14 26.39 -18.63
C SER A 750 1.47 26.77 -17.99
N ILE A 751 2.54 26.08 -18.38
CA ILE A 751 3.91 26.45 -18.03
C ILE A 751 4.42 27.45 -19.08
N PRO A 752 5.09 28.55 -18.68
CA PRO A 752 5.66 29.50 -19.64
C PRO A 752 6.64 28.84 -20.62
N LYS A 753 6.56 29.21 -21.89
CA LYS A 753 7.40 28.62 -22.95
C LYS A 753 8.89 28.68 -22.64
N THR A 754 9.38 29.87 -22.26
CA THR A 754 10.81 30.10 -21.99
C THR A 754 11.33 29.23 -20.86
N GLU A 755 10.50 28.98 -19.86
CA GLU A 755 10.85 28.10 -18.74
C GLU A 755 10.85 26.63 -19.16
N MET A 756 9.79 26.20 -19.86
CA MET A 756 9.66 24.82 -20.30
C MET A 756 10.75 24.44 -21.31
N ASP A 757 11.10 25.34 -22.22
CA ASP A 757 12.16 25.14 -23.22
C ASP A 757 13.51 24.88 -22.56
N ALA A 758 13.88 25.66 -21.53
CA ALA A 758 15.14 25.48 -20.80
C ALA A 758 15.22 24.08 -20.13
N ILE A 759 14.10 23.62 -19.56
CA ILE A 759 14.02 22.30 -18.92
C ILE A 759 14.10 21.18 -19.96
N ILE A 760 13.47 21.37 -21.12
CA ILE A 760 13.52 20.41 -22.23
C ILE A 760 14.93 20.31 -22.80
N GLU A 761 15.60 21.44 -23.02
CA GLU A 761 16.96 21.47 -23.54
C GLU A 761 17.91 20.70 -22.62
N GLU A 762 17.81 20.90 -21.32
CA GLU A 762 18.63 20.14 -20.36
C GLU A 762 18.25 18.66 -20.34
N ALA A 763 16.96 18.32 -20.39
CA ALA A 763 16.52 16.93 -20.41
C ALA A 763 16.99 16.17 -21.67
N ILE A 764 16.98 16.82 -22.83
CA ILE A 764 17.48 16.24 -24.09
C ILE A 764 19.00 16.08 -24.03
N ARG A 765 19.73 17.10 -23.56
CA ARG A 765 21.18 17.04 -23.39
C ARG A 765 21.61 15.86 -22.52
N LEU A 766 20.92 15.65 -21.39
CA LEU A 766 21.15 14.50 -20.50
C LEU A 766 20.82 13.16 -21.16
N ALA A 767 19.78 13.10 -21.99
CA ALA A 767 19.43 11.88 -22.72
C ALA A 767 20.52 11.50 -23.74
N GLU A 768 21.09 12.50 -24.43
CA GLU A 768 22.19 12.32 -25.37
C GLU A 768 23.49 11.90 -24.66
N ASP A 769 23.85 12.57 -23.56
CA ASP A 769 25.04 12.24 -22.75
C ASP A 769 24.98 10.82 -22.19
N GLU A 770 23.79 10.35 -21.77
CA GLU A 770 23.58 9.02 -21.20
C GLU A 770 23.28 7.95 -22.29
N GLY A 771 23.19 8.33 -23.57
CA GLY A 771 23.05 7.41 -24.69
C GLY A 771 21.64 6.83 -24.92
N TYR A 772 20.58 7.47 -24.42
CA TYR A 772 19.20 7.03 -24.65
C TYR A 772 18.74 7.37 -26.07
N GLN A 773 18.29 6.35 -26.82
CA GLN A 773 17.82 6.50 -28.20
C GLN A 773 16.54 5.69 -28.46
N GLY A 774 15.82 6.02 -29.55
CA GLY A 774 14.64 5.26 -29.98
C GLY A 774 13.51 5.23 -28.96
N SER A 775 12.93 4.04 -28.70
CA SER A 775 11.75 3.88 -27.85
C SER A 775 11.94 4.31 -26.39
N ASP A 776 13.19 4.35 -25.94
CA ASP A 776 13.60 4.55 -24.55
C ASP A 776 13.89 6.03 -24.25
N ASN A 777 14.05 6.85 -25.31
CA ASN A 777 14.28 8.29 -25.21
C ASN A 777 13.08 9.02 -24.59
N THR A 778 11.86 8.75 -25.07
CA THR A 778 10.64 9.43 -24.57
C THR A 778 10.38 9.20 -23.07
N PRO A 779 10.43 7.96 -22.53
CA PRO A 779 10.31 7.72 -21.09
C PRO A 779 11.37 8.46 -20.27
N PHE A 780 12.62 8.46 -20.72
CA PHE A 780 13.72 9.12 -20.02
C PHE A 780 13.50 10.64 -19.95
N VAL A 781 13.22 11.29 -21.08
CA VAL A 781 13.03 12.74 -21.15
C VAL A 781 11.85 13.19 -20.28
N LEU A 782 10.74 12.46 -20.29
CA LEU A 782 9.59 12.78 -19.42
C LEU A 782 9.91 12.58 -17.93
N ALA A 783 10.66 11.53 -17.57
CA ALA A 783 11.10 11.33 -16.20
C ALA A 783 12.05 12.44 -15.73
N LYS A 784 12.94 12.91 -16.62
CA LYS A 784 13.86 14.01 -16.34
C LYS A 784 13.13 15.35 -16.20
N ILE A 785 12.17 15.64 -17.07
CA ILE A 785 11.30 16.82 -16.94
C ILE A 785 10.58 16.81 -15.58
N LYS A 786 10.03 15.65 -15.17
CA LYS A 786 9.40 15.48 -13.85
C LYS A 786 10.39 15.77 -12.72
N GLN A 787 11.64 15.29 -12.83
CA GLN A 787 12.68 15.54 -11.84
C GLN A 787 13.07 17.03 -11.76
N LEU A 788 13.17 17.71 -12.90
CA LEU A 788 13.64 19.10 -12.98
C LEU A 788 12.56 20.13 -12.60
N LYS A 789 11.29 19.87 -12.94
CA LYS A 789 10.17 20.80 -12.72
C LYS A 789 9.29 20.42 -11.52
N GLY A 790 9.47 19.22 -10.97
CA GLY A 790 8.74 18.74 -9.79
C GLY A 790 7.22 18.66 -10.00
N GLU A 791 6.48 19.04 -8.97
CA GLU A 791 5.02 18.90 -8.85
C GLU A 791 4.23 19.66 -9.93
N GLU A 792 4.75 20.79 -10.40
CA GLU A 792 4.06 21.65 -11.38
C GLU A 792 3.87 20.94 -12.72
N SER A 793 4.87 20.15 -13.17
CA SER A 793 4.76 19.32 -14.37
C SER A 793 3.72 18.21 -14.23
N LEU A 794 3.54 17.67 -13.02
CA LEU A 794 2.53 16.64 -12.73
C LEU A 794 1.12 17.25 -12.72
N ARG A 795 0.97 18.44 -12.11
CA ARG A 795 -0.29 19.18 -12.09
C ARG A 795 -0.74 19.53 -13.50
N ALA A 796 0.16 20.06 -14.33
CA ALA A 796 -0.11 20.37 -15.73
C ALA A 796 -0.49 19.13 -16.54
N ASN A 797 0.25 18.01 -16.39
CA ASN A 797 -0.06 16.77 -17.12
C ASN A 797 -1.43 16.19 -16.73
N ARG A 798 -1.82 16.28 -15.46
CA ARG A 798 -3.15 15.84 -15.01
C ARG A 798 -4.26 16.70 -15.63
N ALA A 799 -4.10 18.03 -15.60
CA ALA A 799 -5.05 18.95 -16.19
C ALA A 799 -5.21 18.73 -17.71
N ILE A 800 -4.10 18.46 -18.41
CA ILE A 800 -4.09 18.10 -19.85
C ILE A 800 -4.95 16.86 -20.12
N ILE A 801 -4.71 15.77 -19.39
CA ILE A 801 -5.46 14.51 -19.59
C ILE A 801 -6.95 14.75 -19.39
N GLU A 802 -7.32 15.41 -18.29
CA GLU A 802 -8.71 15.67 -17.96
C GLU A 802 -9.40 16.55 -19.02
N ALA A 803 -8.76 17.64 -19.44
CA ALA A 803 -9.30 18.56 -20.44
C ALA A 803 -9.51 17.86 -21.80
N ASN A 804 -8.54 17.06 -22.24
CA ASN A 804 -8.61 16.38 -23.54
C ASN A 804 -9.66 15.27 -23.54
N VAL A 805 -9.78 14.52 -22.44
CA VAL A 805 -10.82 13.49 -22.29
C VAL A 805 -12.22 14.13 -22.28
N LYS A 806 -12.41 15.23 -21.55
CA LYS A 806 -13.67 15.99 -21.55
C LYS A 806 -14.01 16.53 -22.95
N CYS A 807 -13.03 17.11 -23.65
CA CYS A 807 -13.20 17.61 -25.02
C CYS A 807 -13.57 16.47 -25.99
N ALA A 808 -12.83 15.36 -25.97
CA ALA A 808 -13.12 14.18 -26.80
C ALA A 808 -14.54 13.66 -26.60
N THR A 809 -15.02 13.62 -25.35
CA THR A 809 -16.39 13.19 -25.07
C THR A 809 -17.43 14.16 -25.60
N ARG A 810 -17.26 15.48 -25.41
CA ARG A 810 -18.20 16.46 -25.95
C ARG A 810 -18.26 16.41 -27.48
N VAL A 811 -17.12 16.28 -28.16
CA VAL A 811 -17.07 16.09 -29.62
C VAL A 811 -17.78 14.80 -30.04
N ALA A 812 -17.60 13.70 -29.31
CA ALA A 812 -18.29 12.44 -29.61
C ALA A 812 -19.81 12.55 -29.47
N VAL A 813 -20.29 13.28 -28.46
CA VAL A 813 -21.72 13.54 -28.26
C VAL A 813 -22.29 14.43 -29.35
N GLU A 814 -21.61 15.51 -29.73
CA GLU A 814 -22.06 16.36 -30.84
C GLU A 814 -22.07 15.61 -32.18
N LEU A 815 -21.10 14.73 -32.41
CA LEU A 815 -21.10 13.85 -33.59
C LEU A 815 -22.30 12.91 -33.59
N ALA A 816 -22.60 12.27 -32.46
CA ALA A 816 -23.77 11.38 -32.35
C ALA A 816 -25.10 12.13 -32.58
N LYS A 817 -25.23 13.34 -32.03
CA LYS A 817 -26.41 14.21 -32.26
C LYS A 817 -26.55 14.59 -33.72
N LEU A 818 -25.46 14.98 -34.38
CA LEU A 818 -25.44 15.35 -35.78
C LEU A 818 -25.88 14.19 -36.67
N GLU A 819 -25.36 12.99 -36.43
CA GLU A 819 -25.74 11.78 -37.16
C GLU A 819 -27.21 11.42 -36.98
N GLN A 820 -27.71 11.53 -35.74
CA GLN A 820 -29.11 11.26 -35.46
C GLN A 820 -30.03 12.28 -36.14
N SER A 821 -29.65 13.56 -36.14
CA SER A 821 -30.41 14.62 -36.83
C SER A 821 -30.51 14.34 -38.33
N LEU A 822 -29.40 14.02 -38.97
CA LEU A 822 -29.35 13.77 -40.41
C LEU A 822 -30.04 12.45 -40.81
N ALA A 823 -29.97 11.42 -39.96
CA ALA A 823 -30.72 10.18 -40.16
C ALA A 823 -32.24 10.39 -40.05
N ASN A 824 -32.69 11.30 -39.20
CA ASN A 824 -34.11 11.66 -39.07
C ASN A 824 -34.60 12.53 -40.24
N GLU A 825 -33.74 13.32 -40.88
CA GLU A 825 -34.09 14.10 -42.09
C GLU A 825 -34.12 13.24 -43.37
N ALA A 826 -33.39 12.13 -43.39
CA ALA A 826 -33.32 11.20 -44.52
C ALA A 826 -34.46 10.14 -44.54
N ASN A 827 -35.16 9.96 -43.42
CA ASN A 827 -36.35 9.09 -43.28
C ASN A 827 -37.64 9.91 -43.36
#